data_AF-A0A7X7NCI2-F1
#
_entry.id   AF-A0A7X7NCI2-F1
#
_cell.length_a   1.000
_cell.length_b   1.000
_cell.length_c   1.000
_cell.angle_alpha   90.00
_cell.angle_beta   90.00
_cell.angle_gamma   90.00
#
_symmetry.space_group_name_H-M   'P 1'
#
loop_
_entity.id
_entity.type
_entity.pdbx_description
1 polymer ?
#
loop_
_entity_poly.entity_id
_entity_poly.type
_entity_poly.pdbx_seq_one_letter_code
_entity_poly.pdbx_strand_id
1 'polypeptide(L)'
;MKLFSLYAAVLFLSAVGSGMASTFSGTVRDLETNKPVPGVRVSVGFTDTVTYTDINGWFSFSENSDVKRIRSSGKPESILIRKFSGGSAVDLKHCESINRIELFDLKGRTLFKTDVPNSRRIILPSVSNGMYLIQFLNGSSAVYTLKWNSINISQHVTLPSFLRQKQFTAAASGSRKFVFQHDFYYPLYFEEEPSPQTILMEPDPRAAVFDDTKVGRYDFVLANQDSLSMEQNALLEEYVPADFFYNQVHFGTVGLRYKGSTYSLPNCFETDGTRKDKSECRKISFKVKFDKYNPDLRFNKLKKLNLHSESIDPSKMHDILAYGLFREMGIIAPRCSFAKVYLNNVFQGLYCAVEDVDGRFTAARWPGDGDGNVYKEKWPISASPSYYQWGLVTNDDPEDSADVSKMVQFYEAVSSSDESTFKDLVSTFWDFDYWLRYIAVDRVIHNTDGVMTWYKQDDWTGNHNYYLYQQNAADGKIWIVPWDLHVTFDRKDEIFDVFGVPDWNVEPPSCEPVTIWGNQTGIPPNCDKLTRLTAAVFWDDFVKISENMLRTCFDPAHLQSKIERYKNLIDTVVQNDPHISYDSWLGQVSALQNDISILNTDFDDYIHGRSLVNDTSDFLTPFNGSGYLTLDQLNNYESEPTEKENRWSSIMAASNTIVTVKRDTINPLWGKSDLLYSFVFNPEPGEGTYLEWGKIVLGFEEPVDLSKLKAIQVNVNSDSYRYLWVFISSPVYYKNRVNYEYGWWDAATPEKAFKTYTINSAGYPSWADDNPPDLKEEALKRVTGIGFQANPHYSNDGELASVPDSGFVRIDNIRFIF
;
A
#
# COMPACT_ATOMS: atom_id res chain seq x y z
N MET A 1 -19.70 -40.37 18.59
CA MET A 1 -19.38 -41.81 18.74
C MET A 1 -18.90 -42.32 17.38
N LYS A 2 -17.62 -42.73 17.31
CA LYS A 2 -16.83 -43.43 16.24
C LYS A 2 -15.41 -42.84 16.25
N LEU A 3 -14.53 -43.28 17.16
CA LEU A 3 -13.54 -44.38 17.04
C LEU A 3 -12.44 -44.14 15.99
N PHE A 4 -11.26 -43.80 16.52
CA PHE A 4 -9.95 -43.80 15.87
C PHE A 4 -9.49 -45.22 15.50
N SER A 5 -8.70 -45.33 14.42
CA SER A 5 -7.84 -46.47 14.13
C SER A 5 -6.40 -45.97 13.95
N LEU A 6 -5.49 -46.55 14.74
CA LEU A 6 -4.03 -46.36 14.72
C LEU A 6 -3.42 -46.76 13.36
N TYR A 7 -2.32 -46.08 12.99
CA TYR A 7 -1.12 -46.76 12.47
C TYR A 7 0.13 -46.13 13.11
N ALA A 8 0.94 -46.98 13.72
CA ALA A 8 2.26 -46.66 14.23
C ALA A 8 3.29 -46.92 13.13
N ALA A 9 4.23 -46.00 12.94
CA ALA A 9 5.49 -46.27 12.25
C ALA A 9 6.63 -45.81 13.16
N VAL A 10 7.41 -46.79 13.62
CA VAL A 10 8.68 -46.61 14.32
C VAL A 10 9.73 -46.32 13.27
N LEU A 11 10.48 -45.22 13.42
CA LEU A 11 11.73 -44.99 12.71
C LEU A 11 12.76 -44.43 13.69
N PHE A 12 13.73 -45.29 14.03
CA PHE A 12 15.00 -44.89 14.62
C PHE A 12 15.87 -44.27 13.52
N LEU A 13 16.40 -43.08 13.77
CA LEU A 13 17.56 -42.56 13.05
C LEU A 13 18.44 -41.78 14.04
N SER A 14 19.60 -42.37 14.35
CA SER A 14 20.73 -41.69 14.94
C SER A 14 21.46 -40.89 13.86
N ALA A 15 21.66 -39.60 14.06
CA ALA A 15 22.60 -38.80 13.27
C ALA A 15 23.37 -37.84 14.20
N VAL A 16 24.69 -37.99 14.21
CA VAL A 16 25.65 -37.00 14.68
C VAL A 16 25.99 -36.15 13.46
N GLY A 17 25.72 -34.84 13.51
CA GLY A 17 26.01 -33.91 12.42
C GLY A 17 25.61 -32.47 12.77
N SER A 18 26.48 -31.54 12.42
CA SER A 18 26.38 -30.07 12.50
C SER A 18 25.05 -29.50 11.97
N GLY A 19 24.51 -28.49 12.66
CA GLY A 19 23.44 -27.57 12.19
C GLY A 19 22.26 -28.21 11.48
N MET A 20 21.25 -28.70 12.20
CA MET A 20 19.99 -29.13 11.58
C MET A 20 19.05 -27.93 11.40
N ALA A 21 18.65 -27.65 10.17
CA ALA A 21 17.48 -26.82 9.87
C ALA A 21 16.23 -27.48 10.46
N SER A 22 15.37 -26.70 11.12
CA SER A 22 14.06 -27.19 11.57
C SER A 22 13.08 -27.08 10.41
N THR A 23 12.48 -28.20 10.00
CA THR A 23 11.44 -28.24 8.98
C THR A 23 10.06 -28.18 9.64
N PHE A 24 9.26 -27.18 9.28
CA PHE A 24 7.87 -27.01 9.70
C PHE A 24 6.96 -27.46 8.58
N SER A 25 5.91 -28.23 8.90
CA SER A 25 4.95 -28.68 7.88
C SER A 25 3.58 -29.00 8.45
N GLY A 26 2.55 -28.87 7.62
CA GLY A 26 1.18 -29.15 8.01
C GLY A 26 0.23 -29.07 6.82
N THR A 27 -1.07 -29.26 7.10
CA THR A 27 -2.13 -29.01 6.12
C THR A 27 -3.14 -28.03 6.69
N VAL A 28 -3.52 -27.03 5.92
CA VAL A 28 -4.57 -26.09 6.28
C VAL A 28 -5.89 -26.52 5.64
N ARG A 29 -6.94 -26.58 6.45
CA ARG A 29 -8.28 -26.96 6.05
C ARG A 29 -9.30 -25.98 6.59
N ASP A 30 -10.40 -25.89 5.88
CA ASP A 30 -11.57 -25.12 6.27
C ASP A 30 -12.21 -25.77 7.52
N LEU A 31 -12.48 -24.96 8.55
CA LEU A 31 -13.01 -25.44 9.83
C LEU A 31 -14.38 -26.12 9.70
N GLU A 32 -15.23 -25.65 8.77
CA GLU A 32 -16.61 -26.10 8.63
C GLU A 32 -16.73 -27.29 7.66
N THR A 33 -16.03 -27.21 6.53
CA THR A 33 -16.15 -28.17 5.42
C THR A 33 -15.02 -29.19 5.37
N ASN A 34 -13.94 -28.96 6.13
CA ASN A 34 -12.72 -29.77 6.14
C ASN A 34 -12.04 -29.91 4.76
N LYS A 35 -12.40 -29.05 3.80
CA LYS A 35 -11.76 -28.97 2.48
C LYS A 35 -10.38 -28.31 2.61
N PRO A 36 -9.40 -28.70 1.78
CA PRO A 36 -8.13 -27.99 1.72
C PRO A 36 -8.28 -26.50 1.42
N VAL A 37 -7.45 -25.66 2.06
CA VAL A 37 -7.39 -24.22 1.78
C VAL A 37 -6.07 -23.90 1.09
N PRO A 38 -6.06 -23.66 -0.23
CA PRO A 38 -4.86 -23.27 -0.97
C PRO A 38 -4.51 -21.79 -0.76
N GLY A 39 -3.26 -21.42 -1.02
CA GLY A 39 -2.82 -20.02 -1.03
C GLY A 39 -2.76 -19.35 0.34
N VAL A 40 -2.84 -20.09 1.44
CA VAL A 40 -2.68 -19.55 2.79
C VAL A 40 -1.22 -19.17 2.96
N ARG A 41 -0.96 -17.88 3.21
CA ARG A 41 0.36 -17.39 3.57
C ARG A 41 0.68 -17.85 4.98
N VAL A 42 1.74 -18.65 5.13
CA VAL A 42 2.23 -19.17 6.41
C VAL A 42 3.59 -18.57 6.68
N SER A 43 3.74 -17.80 7.76
CA SER A 43 5.02 -17.22 8.16
C SER A 43 5.34 -17.44 9.64
N VAL A 44 6.62 -17.34 9.98
CA VAL A 44 7.06 -17.27 11.38
C VAL A 44 6.99 -15.80 11.81
N GLY A 45 6.06 -15.48 12.69
CA GLY A 45 5.73 -14.11 13.08
C GLY A 45 5.36 -13.30 11.85
N PHE A 46 5.80 -12.05 11.84
CA PHE A 46 5.72 -11.16 10.68
C PHE A 46 7.06 -11.06 9.94
N THR A 47 7.85 -12.14 9.93
CA THR A 47 9.13 -12.20 9.21
C THR A 47 8.93 -12.48 7.71
N ASP A 48 10.03 -12.41 6.96
CA ASP A 48 10.16 -12.82 5.57
C ASP A 48 10.20 -14.34 5.36
N THR A 49 10.35 -15.13 6.44
CA THR A 49 10.29 -16.59 6.37
C THR A 49 8.84 -17.03 6.16
N VAL A 50 8.49 -17.22 4.89
CA VAL A 50 7.12 -17.46 4.43
C VAL A 50 7.05 -18.67 3.49
N THR A 51 5.90 -19.34 3.50
CA THR A 51 5.49 -20.30 2.48
C THR A 51 4.00 -20.12 2.19
N TYR A 52 3.50 -20.81 1.17
CA TYR A 52 2.07 -20.81 0.83
C TYR A 52 1.57 -22.25 0.75
N THR A 53 0.32 -22.46 1.17
CA THR A 53 -0.30 -23.76 0.99
C THR A 53 -0.56 -24.08 -0.47
N ASP A 54 -0.28 -25.32 -0.88
CA ASP A 54 -0.58 -25.81 -2.22
C ASP A 54 -2.09 -26.07 -2.43
N ILE A 55 -2.45 -26.62 -3.59
CA ILE A 55 -3.84 -26.97 -3.91
C ILE A 55 -4.48 -27.97 -2.93
N ASN A 56 -3.66 -28.75 -2.21
CA ASN A 56 -4.08 -29.71 -1.19
C ASN A 56 -4.00 -29.11 0.24
N GLY A 57 -3.77 -27.80 0.36
CA GLY A 57 -3.64 -27.10 1.63
C GLY A 57 -2.32 -27.41 2.35
N TRP A 58 -1.38 -28.11 1.71
CA TRP A 58 -0.13 -28.52 2.34
C TRP A 58 0.90 -27.41 2.28
N PHE A 59 1.65 -27.22 3.37
CA PHE A 59 2.78 -26.31 3.43
C PHE A 59 3.98 -26.98 4.06
N SER A 60 5.17 -26.53 3.66
CA SER A 60 6.43 -26.90 4.32
C SER A 60 7.50 -25.85 4.07
N PHE A 61 8.29 -25.53 5.09
CA PHE A 61 9.48 -24.70 4.94
C PHE A 61 10.52 -25.07 5.99
N SER A 62 11.78 -24.79 5.69
CA SER A 62 12.90 -25.07 6.59
C SER A 62 13.52 -23.76 7.02
N GLU A 63 13.79 -23.63 8.31
CA GLU A 63 14.49 -22.48 8.87
C GLU A 63 15.85 -22.92 9.41
N ASN A 64 16.90 -22.19 9.07
CA ASN A 64 18.23 -22.41 9.64
C ASN A 64 18.24 -21.90 11.08
N SER A 65 18.27 -22.81 12.05
CA SER A 65 18.28 -22.45 13.46
C SER A 65 19.73 -22.28 13.97
N ASP A 66 20.13 -21.05 14.30
CA ASP A 66 21.33 -20.79 15.11
C ASP A 66 21.05 -21.03 16.61
N VAL A 67 20.51 -22.21 16.96
CA VAL A 67 20.08 -22.50 18.33
C VAL A 67 20.93 -23.62 18.94
N LYS A 68 21.81 -23.24 19.90
CA LYS A 68 22.46 -24.18 20.83
C LYS A 68 21.40 -24.84 21.71
N ARG A 69 21.12 -26.13 21.51
CA ARG A 69 20.27 -26.94 22.40
C ARG A 69 20.90 -27.08 23.79
N ILE A 70 20.23 -26.58 24.82
CA ILE A 70 20.46 -26.99 26.22
C ILE A 70 19.46 -28.11 26.56
N ARG A 71 19.97 -29.27 27.00
CA ARG A 71 19.13 -30.39 27.48
C ARG A 71 18.52 -30.05 28.84
N SER A 72 17.21 -30.21 29.01
CA SER A 72 16.54 -30.15 30.31
C SER A 72 16.36 -31.55 30.93
N SER A 73 16.72 -31.69 32.20
CA SER A 73 16.53 -32.91 33.01
C SER A 73 15.70 -32.56 34.25
N GLY A 74 14.42 -32.96 34.29
CA GLY A 74 13.56 -32.77 35.46
C GLY A 74 12.46 -33.84 35.56
N LYS A 75 12.07 -34.23 36.79
CA LYS A 75 11.04 -35.24 37.08
C LYS A 75 9.60 -34.72 36.79
N PRO A 76 8.62 -35.58 36.42
CA PRO A 76 7.25 -35.16 36.09
C PRO A 76 6.46 -34.62 37.28
N GLU A 77 5.63 -33.59 37.05
CA GLU A 77 4.67 -33.07 38.03
C GLU A 77 3.28 -33.73 37.88
N SER A 78 2.54 -33.86 38.98
CA SER A 78 1.21 -34.48 38.99
C SER A 78 0.26 -33.89 40.03
N ILE A 79 -1.02 -33.85 39.69
CA ILE A 79 -2.15 -33.41 40.51
C ILE A 79 -3.03 -34.61 40.83
N LEU A 80 -3.52 -34.71 42.07
CA LEU A 80 -4.40 -35.78 42.48
C LEU A 80 -5.64 -35.26 43.19
N ILE A 81 -6.82 -35.54 42.64
CA ILE A 81 -8.11 -35.24 43.27
C ILE A 81 -8.64 -36.52 43.92
N ARG A 82 -9.06 -36.45 45.19
CA ARG A 82 -9.64 -37.59 45.93
C ARG A 82 -10.93 -37.20 46.63
N LYS A 83 -11.93 -38.07 46.53
CA LYS A 83 -13.19 -37.96 47.27
C LYS A 83 -13.06 -38.64 48.64
N PHE A 84 -13.61 -38.03 49.68
CA PHE A 84 -13.69 -38.58 51.04
C PHE A 84 -15.10 -38.34 51.61
N SER A 85 -15.38 -38.88 52.80
CA SER A 85 -16.72 -38.88 53.42
C SER A 85 -17.33 -37.50 53.70
N GLY A 86 -16.61 -36.40 53.43
CA GLY A 86 -17.09 -35.01 53.61
C GLY A 86 -16.82 -34.07 52.42
N GLY A 87 -16.41 -34.57 51.26
CA GLY A 87 -16.15 -33.72 50.09
C GLY A 87 -15.05 -34.26 49.16
N SER A 88 -14.45 -33.38 48.35
CA SER A 88 -13.32 -33.71 47.49
C SER A 88 -12.13 -32.83 47.81
N ALA A 89 -10.92 -33.38 47.74
CA ALA A 89 -9.68 -32.66 47.97
C ALA A 89 -8.79 -32.73 46.73
N VAL A 90 -8.14 -31.62 46.40
CA VAL A 90 -7.07 -31.52 45.42
C VAL A 90 -5.72 -31.56 46.17
N ASP A 91 -4.85 -32.49 45.80
CA ASP A 91 -3.50 -32.64 46.32
C ASP A 91 -2.48 -32.24 45.23
N LEU A 92 -1.65 -31.24 45.55
CA LEU A 92 -0.61 -30.65 44.71
C LEU A 92 0.80 -30.91 45.26
N LYS A 93 1.00 -31.90 46.14
CA LYS A 93 2.33 -32.21 46.73
C LYS A 93 3.41 -32.55 45.70
N HIS A 94 3.02 -32.96 44.49
CA HIS A 94 3.94 -33.27 43.39
C HIS A 94 3.78 -32.28 42.22
N CYS A 95 3.29 -31.07 42.51
CA CYS A 95 3.03 -30.03 41.52
C CYS A 95 3.42 -28.68 42.13
N GLU A 96 4.65 -28.22 41.86
CA GLU A 96 5.18 -27.00 42.46
C GLU A 96 4.80 -25.74 41.69
N SER A 97 4.49 -25.91 40.40
CA SER A 97 4.13 -24.85 39.46
C SER A 97 2.79 -24.15 39.74
N ILE A 98 1.88 -24.74 40.52
CA ILE A 98 0.54 -24.17 40.75
C ILE A 98 0.47 -23.42 42.08
N ASN A 99 -0.03 -22.19 42.03
CA ASN A 99 -0.20 -21.32 43.20
C ASN A 99 -1.65 -20.82 43.40
N ARG A 100 -2.58 -21.08 42.48
CA ARG A 100 -4.02 -20.78 42.66
C ARG A 100 -4.93 -21.80 41.96
N ILE A 101 -6.13 -22.00 42.48
CA ILE A 101 -7.17 -22.88 41.89
C ILE A 101 -8.51 -22.17 41.82
N GLU A 102 -9.25 -22.40 40.74
CA GLU A 102 -10.63 -21.92 40.54
C GLU A 102 -11.54 -23.06 40.05
N LEU A 103 -12.79 -23.11 40.54
CA LEU A 103 -13.81 -24.08 40.16
C LEU A 103 -14.98 -23.37 39.48
N PHE A 104 -15.46 -23.91 38.36
CA PHE A 104 -16.57 -23.36 37.57
C PHE A 104 -17.63 -24.42 37.30
N ASP A 105 -18.88 -23.98 37.18
CA ASP A 105 -19.92 -24.78 36.51
C ASP A 105 -19.75 -24.75 34.98
N LEU A 106 -20.48 -25.61 34.26
CA LEU A 106 -20.39 -25.68 32.79
C LEU A 106 -20.99 -24.45 32.08
N LYS A 107 -21.61 -23.52 32.80
CA LYS A 107 -22.09 -22.23 32.26
C LYS A 107 -21.06 -21.11 32.49
N GLY A 108 -19.86 -21.44 32.99
CA GLY A 108 -18.78 -20.49 33.21
C GLY A 108 -18.90 -19.68 34.52
N ARG A 109 -19.86 -19.99 35.41
CA ARG A 109 -19.97 -19.30 36.70
C ARG A 109 -18.96 -19.86 37.69
N THR A 110 -18.18 -18.99 38.31
CA THR A 110 -17.22 -19.35 39.36
C THR A 110 -17.95 -19.80 40.63
N LEU A 111 -17.62 -20.99 41.10
CA LEU A 111 -18.17 -21.60 42.32
C LEU A 111 -17.19 -21.51 43.51
N PHE A 112 -15.89 -21.44 43.23
CA PHE A 112 -14.83 -21.42 44.26
C PHE A 112 -13.52 -20.88 43.70
N LYS A 113 -12.75 -20.15 44.51
CA LYS A 113 -11.42 -19.63 44.18
C LYS A 113 -10.56 -19.55 45.43
N THR A 114 -9.33 -20.03 45.36
CA THR A 114 -8.37 -19.96 46.49
C THR A 114 -6.92 -20.08 46.02
N ASP A 115 -6.01 -19.42 46.72
CA ASP A 115 -4.57 -19.62 46.54
C ASP A 115 -4.13 -20.95 47.19
N VAL A 116 -3.05 -21.54 46.67
CA VAL A 116 -2.54 -22.83 47.16
C VAL A 116 -1.88 -22.64 48.52
N PRO A 117 -2.39 -23.28 49.59
CA PRO A 117 -1.81 -23.16 50.93
C PRO A 117 -0.47 -23.92 51.01
N ASN A 118 0.34 -23.62 52.04
CA ASN A 118 1.62 -24.30 52.29
C ASN A 118 1.52 -25.84 52.37
N SER A 119 0.37 -26.37 52.79
CA SER A 119 0.10 -27.81 52.82
C SER A 119 -0.06 -28.45 51.44
N ARG A 120 -0.17 -27.62 50.38
CA ARG A 120 -0.48 -27.95 48.99
C ARG A 120 -1.67 -28.89 48.83
N ARG A 121 -2.63 -28.81 49.74
CA ARG A 121 -3.89 -29.57 49.72
C ARG A 121 -5.07 -28.62 49.90
N ILE A 122 -6.02 -28.68 48.98
CA ILE A 122 -7.21 -27.82 48.95
C ILE A 122 -8.46 -28.68 49.07
N ILE A 123 -9.42 -28.28 49.91
CA ILE A 123 -10.74 -28.90 50.00
C ILE A 123 -11.72 -28.14 49.11
N LEU A 124 -12.35 -28.83 48.16
CA LEU A 124 -13.37 -28.25 47.29
C LEU A 124 -14.70 -28.14 48.03
N PRO A 125 -15.54 -27.12 47.74
CA PRO A 125 -16.86 -27.01 48.34
C PRO A 125 -17.77 -28.16 47.89
N SER A 126 -18.83 -28.40 48.66
CA SER A 126 -19.88 -29.35 48.27
C SER A 126 -20.59 -28.83 47.03
N VAL A 127 -20.62 -29.64 45.98
CA VAL A 127 -21.29 -29.36 44.70
C VAL A 127 -22.24 -30.50 44.35
N SER A 128 -23.25 -30.25 43.53
CA SER A 128 -24.14 -31.30 43.05
C SER A 128 -23.39 -32.35 42.20
N ASN A 129 -24.01 -33.51 42.03
CA ASN A 129 -23.44 -34.55 41.17
C ASN A 129 -23.44 -34.08 39.71
N GLY A 130 -22.26 -33.96 39.10
CA GLY A 130 -22.13 -33.42 37.74
C GLY A 130 -20.69 -33.15 37.32
N MET A 131 -20.53 -32.60 36.11
CA MET A 131 -19.24 -32.13 35.61
C MET A 131 -19.01 -30.66 35.96
N TYR A 132 -17.77 -30.35 36.29
CA TYR A 132 -17.26 -29.01 36.59
C TYR A 132 -15.91 -28.82 35.90
N LEU A 133 -15.47 -27.56 35.84
CA LEU A 133 -14.13 -27.22 35.39
C LEU A 133 -13.31 -26.75 36.58
N ILE A 134 -12.13 -27.32 36.76
CA ILE A 134 -11.13 -26.83 37.71
C ILE A 134 -9.98 -26.23 36.92
N GLN A 135 -9.73 -24.94 37.12
CA GLN A 135 -8.57 -24.25 36.57
C GLN A 135 -7.47 -24.20 37.61
N PHE A 136 -6.26 -24.58 37.19
CA PHE A 136 -5.04 -24.51 37.99
C PHE A 136 -4.15 -23.40 37.44
N LEU A 137 -3.78 -22.45 38.28
CA LEU A 137 -3.10 -21.21 37.89
C LEU A 137 -1.72 -21.04 38.53
N ASN A 138 -0.86 -20.31 37.81
CA ASN A 138 0.45 -19.85 38.25
C ASN A 138 0.55 -18.32 38.08
N GLY A 139 0.13 -17.57 39.10
CA GLY A 139 0.08 -16.09 39.08
C GLY A 139 -1.17 -15.55 38.39
N SER A 140 -1.02 -14.46 37.63
CA SER A 140 -2.10 -13.81 36.85
C SER A 140 -2.48 -14.57 35.58
N SER A 141 -1.67 -15.54 35.17
CA SER A 141 -1.85 -16.35 33.96
C SER A 141 -2.15 -17.80 34.33
N ALA A 142 -3.04 -18.45 33.59
CA ALA A 142 -3.16 -19.91 33.52
C ALA A 142 -3.73 -20.33 32.16
N VAL A 143 -3.90 -21.61 31.77
CA VAL A 143 -4.84 -22.52 32.42
C VAL A 143 -4.60 -23.99 32.05
N TYR A 144 -4.14 -24.83 33.00
CA TYR A 144 -4.53 -26.23 32.91
C TYR A 144 -5.98 -26.34 33.40
N THR A 145 -6.93 -26.53 32.47
CA THR A 145 -8.34 -26.75 32.79
C THR A 145 -8.63 -28.23 32.85
N LEU A 146 -8.96 -28.73 34.03
CA LEU A 146 -9.42 -30.09 34.24
C LEU A 146 -10.94 -30.16 34.22
N LYS A 147 -11.50 -31.03 33.36
CA LYS A 147 -12.88 -31.49 33.52
C LYS A 147 -12.92 -32.48 34.69
N TRP A 148 -13.56 -32.06 35.79
CA TRP A 148 -13.73 -32.85 37.00
C TRP A 148 -15.19 -33.27 37.15
N ASN A 149 -15.42 -34.58 37.33
CA ASN A 149 -16.73 -35.10 37.67
C ASN A 149 -16.80 -35.32 39.19
N SER A 150 -17.74 -34.66 39.88
CA SER A 150 -17.87 -34.70 41.33
C SER A 150 -18.23 -36.07 41.90
N ILE A 151 -18.57 -37.04 41.05
CA ILE A 151 -18.86 -38.43 41.42
C ILE A 151 -17.57 -39.27 41.49
N ASN A 152 -16.48 -38.86 40.83
CA ASN A 152 -15.24 -39.63 40.77
C ASN A 152 -14.63 -39.84 42.16
N ILE A 153 -14.25 -41.09 42.47
CA ILE A 153 -13.59 -41.46 43.75
C ILE A 153 -12.16 -40.88 43.79
N SER A 154 -11.46 -40.89 42.66
CA SER A 154 -10.16 -40.25 42.48
C SER A 154 -9.89 -39.91 41.03
N GLN A 155 -9.14 -38.83 40.77
CA GLN A 155 -8.68 -38.44 39.45
C GLN A 155 -7.21 -37.98 39.55
N HIS A 156 -6.31 -38.74 38.92
CA HIS A 156 -4.90 -38.41 38.84
C HIS A 156 -4.61 -37.77 37.48
N VAL A 157 -3.85 -36.68 37.49
CA VAL A 157 -3.49 -35.93 36.30
C VAL A 157 -1.98 -35.71 36.33
N THR A 158 -1.27 -36.23 35.35
CA THR A 158 0.13 -35.85 35.12
C THR A 158 0.15 -34.59 34.27
N LEU A 159 0.85 -33.56 34.71
CA LEU A 159 0.96 -32.33 33.94
C LEU A 159 1.91 -32.56 32.74
N PRO A 160 1.53 -32.10 31.53
CA PRO A 160 2.42 -32.16 30.37
C PRO A 160 3.77 -31.49 30.63
N SER A 161 4.85 -32.03 30.02
CA SER A 161 6.20 -31.51 30.18
C SER A 161 6.40 -30.06 29.73
N PHE A 162 5.54 -29.53 28.86
CA PHE A 162 5.60 -28.15 28.37
C PHE A 162 5.18 -27.10 29.44
N LEU A 163 4.40 -27.48 30.45
CA LEU A 163 4.06 -26.58 31.57
C LEU A 163 5.26 -26.27 32.50
N ARG A 164 6.43 -26.92 32.28
CA ARG A 164 7.67 -26.71 33.06
C ARG A 164 8.51 -25.51 32.60
N GLN A 165 8.16 -24.88 31.49
CA GLN A 165 8.89 -23.71 30.98
C GLN A 165 8.33 -22.41 31.55
N LYS A 166 8.66 -22.08 32.80
CA LYS A 166 8.72 -20.66 33.23
C LYS A 166 9.63 -20.43 34.44
N GLN A 167 10.73 -21.16 34.48
CA GLN A 167 11.85 -20.87 35.39
C GLN A 167 13.19 -21.10 34.68
N PHE A 168 13.39 -20.44 33.54
CA PHE A 168 14.75 -20.15 33.06
C PHE A 168 14.77 -18.71 32.55
N THR A 169 15.78 -18.01 33.04
CA THR A 169 16.17 -16.63 32.76
C THR A 169 16.00 -16.25 31.29
N ALA A 170 15.50 -15.03 31.08
CA ALA A 170 15.46 -14.35 29.80
C ALA A 170 16.82 -14.41 29.07
N ALA A 171 16.92 -15.31 28.11
CA ALA A 171 17.80 -15.31 26.93
C ALA A 171 17.84 -16.74 26.36
N ALA A 172 17.44 -16.89 25.09
CA ALA A 172 17.63 -18.08 24.25
C ALA A 172 16.72 -19.33 24.50
N SER A 173 15.43 -19.24 24.10
CA SER A 173 14.60 -20.33 23.52
C SER A 173 13.13 -19.89 23.45
N GLY A 174 12.77 -18.97 22.55
CA GLY A 174 11.40 -18.44 22.42
C GLY A 174 10.43 -19.44 21.78
N SER A 175 9.18 -19.49 22.26
CA SER A 175 8.04 -20.04 21.53
C SER A 175 7.87 -19.29 20.21
N ARG A 176 7.74 -20.01 19.09
CA ARG A 176 7.61 -19.40 17.76
C ARG A 176 6.13 -19.15 17.48
N LYS A 177 5.78 -17.90 17.18
CA LYS A 177 4.44 -17.55 16.72
C LYS A 177 4.38 -17.79 15.22
N PHE A 178 3.52 -18.67 14.73
CA PHE A 178 3.19 -18.83 13.32
C PHE A 178 1.97 -17.98 13.00
N VAL A 179 1.96 -17.41 11.80
CA VAL A 179 0.90 -16.54 11.30
C VAL A 179 0.37 -17.15 10.01
N PHE A 180 -0.94 -17.42 9.98
CA PHE A 180 -1.66 -17.91 8.81
C PHE A 180 -2.60 -16.80 8.32
N GLN A 181 -2.38 -16.30 7.10
CA GLN A 181 -3.15 -15.21 6.49
C GLN A 181 -3.79 -15.67 5.18
N HIS A 182 -5.05 -15.30 4.97
CA HIS A 182 -5.80 -15.58 3.75
C HIS A 182 -6.99 -14.62 3.62
N ASP A 183 -7.34 -14.18 2.41
CA ASP A 183 -8.38 -13.15 2.18
C ASP A 183 -9.80 -13.60 2.59
N PHE A 184 -10.06 -14.92 2.49
CA PHE A 184 -11.34 -15.56 2.82
C PHE A 184 -11.49 -16.12 4.24
N TYR A 185 -10.43 -16.09 5.06
CA TYR A 185 -10.45 -16.69 6.40
C TYR A 185 -9.96 -15.70 7.45
N TYR A 186 -10.38 -15.89 8.69
CA TYR A 186 -9.79 -15.18 9.82
C TYR A 186 -8.29 -15.51 9.92
N PRO A 187 -7.41 -14.52 10.16
CA PRO A 187 -6.01 -14.81 10.43
C PRO A 187 -5.90 -15.66 11.69
N LEU A 188 -5.02 -16.65 11.64
CA LEU A 188 -4.76 -17.55 12.76
C LEU A 188 -3.34 -17.38 13.25
N TYR A 189 -3.20 -17.18 14.55
CA TYR A 189 -1.92 -17.05 15.24
C TYR A 189 -1.69 -18.28 16.11
N PHE A 190 -0.54 -18.91 15.98
CA PHE A 190 -0.26 -20.22 16.58
C PHE A 190 1.11 -20.22 17.26
N GLU A 191 1.19 -20.40 18.59
CA GLU A 191 2.45 -20.21 19.35
C GLU A 191 3.33 -21.47 19.49
N GLU A 192 2.89 -22.60 18.92
CA GLU A 192 3.61 -23.88 18.95
C GLU A 192 4.10 -24.29 17.54
N GLU A 193 5.06 -25.21 17.44
CA GLU A 193 5.51 -25.71 16.13
C GLU A 193 4.39 -26.53 15.44
N PRO A 194 3.97 -26.18 14.21
CA PRO A 194 3.10 -27.03 13.43
C PRO A 194 3.91 -28.25 12.97
N SER A 195 3.76 -29.35 13.70
CA SER A 195 4.37 -30.66 13.43
C SER A 195 3.25 -31.63 13.09
N PRO A 196 3.37 -32.44 12.02
CA PRO A 196 2.33 -32.63 11.01
C PRO A 196 0.92 -32.65 11.60
N GLN A 197 0.30 -31.46 11.55
CA GLN A 197 -1.02 -31.17 12.10
C GLN A 197 -1.93 -30.61 11.01
N THR A 198 -3.22 -30.91 11.14
CA THR A 198 -4.26 -30.22 10.39
C THR A 198 -4.58 -28.92 11.12
N ILE A 199 -4.26 -27.81 10.49
CA ILE A 199 -4.65 -26.46 10.94
C ILE A 199 -6.04 -26.17 10.38
N LEU A 200 -6.97 -25.75 11.23
CA LEU A 200 -8.33 -25.42 10.84
C LEU A 200 -8.51 -23.91 10.86
N MET A 201 -8.86 -23.32 9.71
CA MET A 201 -9.15 -21.88 9.60
C MET A 201 -10.66 -21.65 9.49
N GLU A 202 -11.16 -20.66 10.24
CA GLU A 202 -12.56 -20.23 10.19
C GLU A 202 -12.78 -19.26 9.03
N PRO A 203 -13.77 -19.48 8.14
CA PRO A 203 -14.11 -18.54 7.07
C PRO A 203 -14.51 -17.17 7.64
N ASP A 204 -14.06 -16.08 7.03
CA ASP A 204 -14.52 -14.73 7.37
C ASP A 204 -15.71 -14.34 6.48
N PRO A 205 -16.95 -14.21 7.01
CA PRO A 205 -18.13 -13.96 6.17
C PRO A 205 -18.08 -12.64 5.39
N ARG A 206 -17.25 -11.68 5.83
CA ARG A 206 -17.01 -10.43 5.11
C ARG A 206 -16.33 -10.64 3.77
N ALA A 207 -15.51 -11.68 3.64
CA ALA A 207 -14.75 -11.93 2.43
C ALA A 207 -15.64 -12.14 1.20
N ALA A 208 -16.85 -12.67 1.38
CA ALA A 208 -17.82 -12.81 0.30
C ALA A 208 -18.23 -11.48 -0.34
N VAL A 209 -18.11 -10.36 0.39
CA VAL A 209 -18.35 -9.01 -0.13
C VAL A 209 -17.22 -8.56 -1.05
N PHE A 210 -16.00 -9.04 -0.78
CA PHE A 210 -14.76 -8.60 -1.43
C PHE A 210 -14.14 -9.68 -2.33
N ASP A 211 -14.98 -10.54 -2.91
CA ASP A 211 -14.55 -11.56 -3.87
C ASP A 211 -14.16 -10.88 -5.19
N ASP A 212 -12.85 -10.74 -5.42
CA ASP A 212 -12.25 -10.08 -6.59
C ASP A 212 -12.48 -10.83 -7.92
N THR A 213 -13.10 -11.99 -7.87
CA THR A 213 -13.49 -12.78 -9.07
C THR A 213 -14.88 -12.43 -9.57
N LYS A 214 -15.60 -11.54 -8.89
CA LYS A 214 -16.99 -11.17 -9.18
C LYS A 214 -17.18 -9.65 -9.13
N VAL A 215 -18.25 -9.21 -9.78
CA VAL A 215 -18.73 -7.82 -9.67
C VAL A 215 -20.04 -7.81 -8.86
N GLY A 216 -20.00 -7.25 -7.66
CA GLY A 216 -21.18 -7.13 -6.80
C GLY A 216 -22.16 -6.08 -7.33
N ARG A 217 -23.47 -6.29 -7.15
CA ARG A 217 -24.50 -5.27 -7.44
C ARG A 217 -25.01 -4.66 -6.13
N TYR A 218 -24.94 -3.33 -6.03
CA TYR A 218 -25.33 -2.54 -4.87
C TYR A 218 -26.42 -1.56 -5.29
N ASP A 219 -27.65 -1.79 -4.86
CA ASP A 219 -28.78 -0.90 -5.13
C ASP A 219 -29.18 -0.15 -3.86
N PHE A 220 -29.42 1.16 -4.00
CA PHE A 220 -29.92 2.03 -2.95
C PHE A 220 -31.20 2.71 -3.44
N VAL A 221 -32.27 2.59 -2.65
CA VAL A 221 -33.55 3.26 -2.91
C VAL A 221 -33.76 4.33 -1.84
N LEU A 222 -33.85 5.59 -2.26
CA LEU A 222 -33.99 6.76 -1.38
C LEU A 222 -35.23 7.57 -1.77
N ALA A 223 -35.82 8.26 -0.80
CA ALA A 223 -36.83 9.27 -1.11
C ALA A 223 -36.20 10.44 -1.88
N ASN A 224 -36.96 11.07 -2.77
CA ASN A 224 -36.46 12.21 -3.57
C ASN A 224 -35.92 13.35 -2.70
N GLN A 225 -36.54 13.61 -1.55
CA GLN A 225 -36.09 14.67 -0.62
C GLN A 225 -34.73 14.33 0.00
N ASP A 226 -34.50 13.08 0.35
CA ASP A 226 -33.24 12.60 0.92
C ASP A 226 -32.12 12.64 -0.11
N SER A 227 -32.40 12.21 -1.35
CA SER A 227 -31.46 12.31 -2.47
C SER A 227 -31.09 13.77 -2.76
N LEU A 228 -32.07 14.68 -2.76
CA LEU A 228 -31.81 16.11 -2.96
C LEU A 228 -31.00 16.71 -1.81
N SER A 229 -31.31 16.32 -0.57
CA SER A 229 -30.55 16.77 0.61
C SER A 229 -29.10 16.30 0.56
N MET A 230 -28.85 15.04 0.19
CA MET A 230 -27.50 14.50 0.04
C MET A 230 -26.68 15.25 -1.00
N GLU A 231 -27.31 15.73 -2.07
CA GLU A 231 -26.68 16.55 -3.12
C GLU A 231 -26.39 17.98 -2.65
N GLN A 232 -27.41 18.68 -2.15
CA GLN A 232 -27.29 20.09 -1.73
C GLN A 232 -26.39 20.27 -0.50
N ASN A 233 -26.32 19.25 0.35
CA ASN A 233 -25.54 19.27 1.58
C ASN A 233 -24.35 18.31 1.51
N ALA A 234 -23.84 18.01 0.31
CA ALA A 234 -22.79 17.02 0.10
C ALA A 234 -21.57 17.26 1.01
N LEU A 235 -21.17 18.53 1.19
CA LEU A 235 -20.02 18.94 2.01
C LEU A 235 -20.22 18.75 3.53
N LEU A 236 -21.46 18.56 3.99
CA LEU A 236 -21.74 18.24 5.40
C LEU A 236 -21.49 16.77 5.73
N GLU A 237 -21.37 15.91 4.71
CA GLU A 237 -21.19 14.46 4.85
C GLU A 237 -22.26 13.82 5.78
N GLU A 238 -23.49 14.31 5.74
CA GLU A 238 -24.59 13.76 6.53
C GLU A 238 -25.18 12.50 5.89
N TYR A 239 -25.45 11.49 6.73
CA TYR A 239 -26.09 10.26 6.29
C TYR A 239 -27.60 10.46 6.08
N VAL A 240 -28.09 10.08 4.90
CA VAL A 240 -29.51 9.98 4.57
C VAL A 240 -29.99 8.52 4.55
N PRO A 241 -31.28 8.24 4.81
CA PRO A 241 -31.81 6.88 4.80
C PRO A 241 -31.94 6.32 3.38
N ALA A 242 -31.49 5.08 3.18
CA ALA A 242 -31.62 4.35 1.92
C ALA A 242 -31.96 2.88 2.18
N ASP A 243 -32.93 2.31 1.47
CA ASP A 243 -33.12 0.86 1.47
C ASP A 243 -32.02 0.21 0.62
N PHE A 244 -31.28 -0.72 1.23
CA PHE A 244 -30.11 -1.34 0.62
C PHE A 244 -30.42 -2.75 0.13
N PHE A 245 -30.01 -3.00 -1.12
CA PHE A 245 -30.03 -4.31 -1.73
C PHE A 245 -28.64 -4.69 -2.21
N TYR A 246 -28.22 -5.91 -1.92
CA TYR A 246 -27.01 -6.50 -2.47
C TYR A 246 -27.37 -7.71 -3.32
N ASN A 247 -26.95 -7.71 -4.58
CA ASN A 247 -27.35 -8.70 -5.58
C ASN A 247 -28.87 -8.94 -5.58
N GLN A 248 -29.64 -7.83 -5.54
CA GLN A 248 -31.11 -7.80 -5.51
C GLN A 248 -31.77 -8.40 -4.25
N VAL A 249 -31.00 -8.76 -3.22
CA VAL A 249 -31.52 -9.18 -1.92
C VAL A 249 -31.60 -7.97 -1.00
N HIS A 250 -32.77 -7.74 -0.39
CA HIS A 250 -32.99 -6.64 0.55
C HIS A 250 -32.34 -6.92 1.91
N PHE A 251 -31.52 -5.99 2.41
CA PHE A 251 -30.86 -6.09 3.73
C PHE A 251 -31.46 -5.16 4.79
N GLY A 252 -32.14 -4.08 4.37
CA GLY A 252 -32.77 -3.10 5.24
C GLY A 252 -32.31 -1.67 4.98
N THR A 253 -32.78 -0.75 5.81
CA THR A 253 -32.46 0.68 5.69
C THR A 253 -31.10 1.01 6.30
N VAL A 254 -30.25 1.67 5.52
CA VAL A 254 -28.86 2.05 5.86
C VAL A 254 -28.69 3.55 5.77
N GLY A 255 -27.60 4.07 6.33
CA GLY A 255 -27.13 5.43 6.04
C GLY A 255 -26.30 5.45 4.77
N LEU A 256 -26.62 6.33 3.83
CA LEU A 256 -25.83 6.63 2.65
C LEU A 256 -25.39 8.10 2.65
N ARG A 257 -24.17 8.37 2.20
CA ARG A 257 -23.66 9.74 1.97
C ARG A 257 -22.57 9.73 0.91
N TYR A 258 -22.30 10.90 0.33
CA TYR A 258 -21.05 11.12 -0.39
C TYR A 258 -19.84 11.08 0.55
N LYS A 259 -18.68 10.72 0.00
CA LYS A 259 -17.38 10.63 0.68
C LYS A 259 -16.31 11.30 -0.16
N GLY A 260 -15.43 12.02 0.50
CA GLY A 260 -14.14 12.48 -0.06
C GLY A 260 -13.39 13.33 0.95
N SER A 261 -12.15 13.66 0.61
CA SER A 261 -11.33 14.67 1.30
C SER A 261 -11.11 15.85 0.35
N THR A 262 -10.26 16.81 0.73
CA THR A 262 -9.98 18.10 0.06
C THR A 262 -10.07 18.09 -1.47
N TYR A 263 -9.45 17.12 -2.15
CA TYR A 263 -9.39 17.07 -3.62
C TYR A 263 -10.52 16.27 -4.29
N SER A 264 -11.24 15.42 -3.58
CA SER A 264 -12.31 14.59 -4.17
C SER A 264 -13.69 15.21 -3.97
N LEU A 265 -14.11 15.50 -2.73
CA LEU A 265 -15.47 15.99 -2.46
C LEU A 265 -15.58 17.53 -2.49
N PRO A 266 -14.78 18.31 -1.71
CA PRO A 266 -14.81 19.77 -1.76
C PRO A 266 -14.42 20.35 -3.12
N ASN A 267 -13.60 19.65 -3.91
CA ASN A 267 -13.30 20.07 -5.29
C ASN A 267 -14.56 20.07 -6.17
N CYS A 268 -15.54 19.21 -5.88
CA CYS A 268 -16.70 18.96 -6.74
C CYS A 268 -17.96 19.75 -6.41
N PHE A 269 -18.01 20.47 -5.29
CA PHE A 269 -19.16 21.28 -4.92
C PHE A 269 -18.73 22.69 -4.54
N GLU A 270 -19.58 23.65 -4.87
CA GLU A 270 -19.55 24.99 -4.31
C GLU A 270 -20.11 24.99 -2.89
N THR A 271 -19.83 26.05 -2.12
CA THR A 271 -20.33 26.19 -0.74
C THR A 271 -21.85 26.26 -0.63
N ASP A 272 -22.55 26.56 -1.73
CA ASP A 272 -24.01 26.59 -1.82
C ASP A 272 -24.63 25.22 -2.22
N GLY A 273 -23.80 24.18 -2.37
CA GLY A 273 -24.24 22.84 -2.74
C GLY A 273 -24.32 22.61 -4.25
N THR A 274 -23.95 23.59 -5.09
CA THR A 274 -23.93 23.40 -6.54
C THR A 274 -22.78 22.48 -6.93
N ARG A 275 -23.07 21.36 -7.61
CA ARG A 275 -22.03 20.49 -8.17
C ARG A 275 -21.37 21.15 -9.37
N LYS A 276 -20.04 21.11 -9.42
CA LYS A 276 -19.25 21.58 -10.56
C LYS A 276 -19.30 20.58 -11.72
N ASP A 277 -19.39 21.07 -12.95
CA ASP A 277 -19.32 20.25 -14.15
C ASP A 277 -17.87 19.94 -14.53
N LYS A 278 -17.26 19.01 -13.77
CA LYS A 278 -15.94 18.44 -14.05
C LYS A 278 -16.06 16.93 -14.26
N SER A 279 -15.18 16.37 -15.07
CA SER A 279 -15.20 14.95 -15.42
C SER A 279 -15.18 14.02 -14.19
N GLU A 280 -14.27 14.30 -13.26
CA GLU A 280 -14.06 13.59 -12.00
C GLU A 280 -15.21 13.78 -11.00
N CYS A 281 -15.98 14.85 -11.15
CA CYS A 281 -17.12 15.20 -10.29
C CYS A 281 -18.44 14.58 -10.74
N ARG A 282 -18.50 13.98 -11.94
CA ARG A 282 -19.70 13.26 -12.42
C ARG A 282 -20.02 12.04 -11.57
N LYS A 283 -19.01 11.50 -10.89
CA LYS A 283 -19.11 10.28 -10.09
C LYS A 283 -18.33 10.47 -8.79
N ILE A 284 -19.02 10.37 -7.66
CA ILE A 284 -18.44 10.63 -6.34
C ILE A 284 -18.54 9.37 -5.51
N SER A 285 -17.52 9.11 -4.71
CA SER A 285 -17.48 7.98 -3.79
C SER A 285 -18.61 8.05 -2.77
N PHE A 286 -19.14 6.90 -2.37
CA PHE A 286 -20.13 6.79 -1.30
C PHE A 286 -19.54 6.15 -0.05
N LYS A 287 -20.10 6.52 1.11
CA LYS A 287 -19.93 5.75 2.35
C LYS A 287 -21.28 5.23 2.81
N VAL A 288 -21.33 3.93 3.05
CA VAL A 288 -22.49 3.22 3.56
C VAL A 288 -22.28 2.92 5.03
N LYS A 289 -23.27 3.22 5.88
CA LYS A 289 -23.29 2.87 7.30
C LYS A 289 -24.52 2.00 7.58
N PHE A 290 -24.31 0.68 7.66
CA PHE A 290 -25.37 -0.31 7.83
C PHE A 290 -26.10 -0.16 9.17
N ASP A 291 -25.39 0.25 10.22
CA ASP A 291 -25.93 0.36 11.57
C ASP A 291 -26.46 1.76 11.93
N LYS A 292 -26.63 2.64 10.94
CA LYS A 292 -27.05 4.04 11.17
C LYS A 292 -28.46 4.16 11.76
N TYR A 293 -29.42 3.37 11.26
CA TYR A 293 -30.83 3.43 11.67
C TYR A 293 -31.31 2.16 12.38
N ASN A 294 -30.53 1.08 12.30
CA ASN A 294 -30.74 -0.14 13.06
C ASN A 294 -29.39 -0.57 13.66
N PRO A 295 -29.16 -0.43 14.98
CA PRO A 295 -27.85 -0.69 15.60
C PRO A 295 -27.39 -2.16 15.46
N ASP A 296 -28.31 -3.09 15.20
CA ASP A 296 -28.04 -4.52 15.03
C ASP A 296 -27.78 -4.92 13.57
N LEU A 297 -28.13 -4.07 12.59
CA LEU A 297 -27.98 -4.39 11.18
C LEU A 297 -26.50 -4.49 10.79
N ARG A 298 -26.13 -5.59 10.12
CA ARG A 298 -24.80 -5.84 9.58
C ARG A 298 -24.93 -6.36 8.16
N PHE A 299 -24.00 -5.95 7.30
CA PHE A 299 -23.80 -6.57 5.99
C PHE A 299 -22.61 -7.51 6.08
N ASN A 300 -22.85 -8.82 6.17
CA ASN A 300 -21.79 -9.83 6.30
C ASN A 300 -20.80 -9.54 7.47
N LYS A 301 -21.29 -9.06 8.62
CA LYS A 301 -20.52 -8.56 9.79
C LYS A 301 -19.93 -7.14 9.66
N LEU A 302 -19.99 -6.48 8.50
CA LEU A 302 -19.59 -5.08 8.31
C LEU A 302 -20.59 -4.12 8.98
N LYS A 303 -20.04 -3.01 9.52
CA LYS A 303 -20.82 -1.83 9.95
C LYS A 303 -20.79 -0.72 8.92
N LYS A 304 -19.67 -0.59 8.20
CA LYS A 304 -19.45 0.43 7.18
C LYS A 304 -18.86 -0.22 5.92
N LEU A 305 -19.09 0.40 4.77
CA LEU A 305 -18.47 0.05 3.49
C LEU A 305 -18.20 1.35 2.71
N ASN A 306 -17.06 1.42 2.03
CA ASN A 306 -16.76 2.51 1.11
C ASN A 306 -16.99 2.02 -0.32
N LEU A 307 -17.64 2.83 -1.13
CA LEU A 307 -17.79 2.62 -2.58
C LEU A 307 -16.97 3.70 -3.26
N HIS A 308 -15.72 3.39 -3.59
CA HIS A 308 -14.82 4.31 -4.28
C HIS A 308 -15.22 4.42 -5.75
N SER A 309 -15.32 5.66 -6.25
CA SER A 309 -15.80 5.93 -7.60
C SER A 309 -14.81 5.57 -8.70
N GLU A 310 -13.54 5.36 -8.33
CA GLU A 310 -12.42 5.17 -9.26
C GLU A 310 -12.36 6.29 -10.31
N SER A 311 -12.80 7.50 -9.98
CA SER A 311 -13.00 8.56 -10.99
C SER A 311 -11.68 9.00 -11.62
N ILE A 312 -10.62 9.12 -10.82
CA ILE A 312 -9.33 9.65 -11.26
C ILE A 312 -8.33 8.57 -11.69
N ASP A 313 -8.54 7.31 -11.29
CA ASP A 313 -7.77 6.18 -11.83
C ASP A 313 -8.32 5.84 -13.23
N PRO A 314 -7.58 6.07 -14.31
CA PRO A 314 -8.09 5.83 -15.66
C PRO A 314 -8.29 4.33 -15.98
N SER A 315 -7.55 3.43 -15.33
CA SER A 315 -7.65 1.97 -15.49
C SER A 315 -8.83 1.36 -14.71
N LYS A 316 -9.26 2.04 -13.64
CA LYS A 316 -10.25 1.57 -12.65
C LYS A 316 -9.79 0.34 -11.84
N MET A 317 -8.48 0.08 -11.75
CA MET A 317 -7.90 -1.12 -11.12
C MET A 317 -6.83 -0.82 -10.04
N HIS A 318 -6.44 0.43 -9.81
CA HIS A 318 -5.35 0.77 -8.90
C HIS A 318 -5.63 0.33 -7.46
N ASP A 319 -6.79 0.67 -6.90
CA ASP A 319 -7.16 0.28 -5.53
C ASP A 319 -7.12 -1.25 -5.36
N ILE A 320 -7.72 -2.02 -6.28
CA ILE A 320 -7.79 -3.49 -6.14
C ILE A 320 -6.42 -4.15 -6.29
N LEU A 321 -5.56 -3.62 -7.17
CA LEU A 321 -4.20 -4.10 -7.37
C LEU A 321 -3.31 -3.75 -6.17
N ALA A 322 -3.30 -2.48 -5.75
CA ALA A 322 -2.46 -1.97 -4.68
C ALA A 322 -2.79 -2.62 -3.33
N TYR A 323 -4.08 -2.64 -2.92
CA TYR A 323 -4.48 -3.35 -1.70
C TYR A 323 -4.14 -4.84 -1.78
N GLY A 324 -4.29 -5.46 -2.96
CA GLY A 324 -3.91 -6.85 -3.20
C GLY A 324 -2.42 -7.10 -2.95
N LEU A 325 -1.55 -6.26 -3.51
CA LEU A 325 -0.09 -6.35 -3.35
C LEU A 325 0.34 -6.22 -1.89
N PHE A 326 -0.23 -5.25 -1.15
CA PHE A 326 0.03 -5.14 0.29
C PHE A 326 -0.33 -6.45 1.02
N ARG A 327 -1.49 -7.06 0.75
CA ARG A 327 -1.88 -8.33 1.38
C ARG A 327 -1.00 -9.51 0.96
N GLU A 328 -0.59 -9.58 -0.30
CA GLU A 328 0.33 -10.60 -0.82
C GLU A 328 1.70 -10.51 -0.12
N MET A 329 2.15 -9.28 0.18
CA MET A 329 3.33 -9.00 1.00
C MET A 329 3.10 -9.15 2.51
N GLY A 330 1.92 -9.64 2.93
CA GLY A 330 1.58 -9.92 4.33
C GLY A 330 1.28 -8.68 5.18
N ILE A 331 1.06 -7.53 4.54
CA ILE A 331 0.58 -6.30 5.17
C ILE A 331 -0.93 -6.40 5.36
N ILE A 332 -1.39 -6.04 6.54
CA ILE A 332 -2.81 -5.94 6.84
C ILE A 332 -3.37 -4.72 6.11
N ALA A 333 -4.15 -4.98 5.07
CA ALA A 333 -4.77 -3.95 4.24
C ALA A 333 -6.29 -4.20 4.06
N PRO A 334 -7.06 -3.15 3.71
CA PRO A 334 -8.42 -3.30 3.22
C PRO A 334 -8.55 -4.34 2.11
N ARG A 335 -9.69 -5.02 2.05
CA ARG A 335 -10.09 -5.80 0.87
C ARG A 335 -10.86 -4.88 -0.10
N CYS A 336 -10.75 -5.15 -1.39
CA CYS A 336 -11.41 -4.39 -2.47
C CYS A 336 -11.99 -5.37 -3.51
N SER A 337 -13.15 -5.05 -4.06
CA SER A 337 -13.80 -5.78 -5.16
C SER A 337 -14.62 -4.84 -6.03
N PHE A 338 -14.82 -5.18 -7.30
CA PHE A 338 -15.63 -4.40 -8.21
C PHE A 338 -17.12 -4.39 -7.83
N ALA A 339 -17.76 -3.24 -8.01
CA ALA A 339 -19.14 -2.97 -7.66
C ALA A 339 -19.88 -2.26 -8.80
N LYS A 340 -21.12 -2.67 -9.07
CA LYS A 340 -22.09 -1.90 -9.83
C LYS A 340 -22.99 -1.18 -8.85
N VAL A 341 -23.05 0.15 -8.92
CA VAL A 341 -23.87 0.95 -8.02
C VAL A 341 -25.12 1.46 -8.74
N TYR A 342 -26.27 1.36 -8.08
CA TYR A 342 -27.55 1.89 -8.55
C TYR A 342 -28.17 2.79 -7.49
N LEU A 343 -28.64 3.97 -7.87
CA LEU A 343 -29.45 4.85 -7.04
C LEU A 343 -30.83 4.98 -7.69
N ASN A 344 -31.89 4.62 -6.96
CA ASN A 344 -33.27 4.67 -7.47
C ASN A 344 -33.43 3.99 -8.84
N ASN A 345 -32.83 2.80 -8.99
CA ASN A 345 -32.74 2.00 -10.22
C ASN A 345 -31.95 2.64 -11.39
N VAL A 346 -31.28 3.77 -11.18
CA VAL A 346 -30.38 4.40 -12.16
C VAL A 346 -28.96 3.90 -11.92
N PHE A 347 -28.36 3.29 -12.95
CA PHE A 347 -26.98 2.83 -12.90
C PHE A 347 -26.02 4.02 -12.78
N GLN A 348 -25.19 4.02 -11.74
CA GLN A 348 -24.21 5.07 -11.45
C GLN A 348 -22.81 4.72 -11.96
N GLY A 349 -22.62 3.52 -12.53
CA GLY A 349 -21.33 3.05 -13.03
C GLY A 349 -20.62 2.01 -12.14
N LEU A 350 -19.36 1.73 -12.49
CA LEU A 350 -18.42 0.83 -11.82
C LEU A 350 -17.72 1.50 -10.63
N TYR A 351 -17.73 0.90 -9.45
CA TYR A 351 -17.04 1.39 -8.25
C TYR A 351 -16.10 0.28 -7.72
N CYS A 352 -15.16 0.58 -6.83
CA CYS A 352 -14.65 -0.44 -5.90
C CYS A 352 -15.39 -0.40 -4.56
N ALA A 353 -15.89 -1.55 -4.11
CA ALA A 353 -16.26 -1.77 -2.73
C ALA A 353 -15.01 -2.02 -1.88
N VAL A 354 -14.62 -1.05 -1.05
CA VAL A 354 -13.43 -1.08 -0.19
C VAL A 354 -13.82 -1.23 1.28
N GLU A 355 -13.19 -2.18 1.96
CA GLU A 355 -13.40 -2.45 3.38
C GLU A 355 -13.05 -1.22 4.24
N ASP A 356 -13.95 -0.82 5.15
CA ASP A 356 -13.68 0.29 6.07
C ASP A 356 -12.69 -0.12 7.16
N VAL A 357 -11.71 0.71 7.44
CA VAL A 357 -10.77 0.51 8.56
C VAL A 357 -11.42 1.01 9.84
N ASP A 358 -12.24 0.14 10.45
CA ASP A 358 -12.98 0.42 11.70
C ASP A 358 -12.73 -0.66 12.77
N GLY A 359 -13.47 -0.61 13.88
CA GLY A 359 -13.37 -1.60 14.95
C GLY A 359 -13.75 -3.03 14.51
N ARG A 360 -14.49 -3.22 13.41
CA ARG A 360 -14.77 -4.56 12.85
C ARG A 360 -13.57 -5.06 12.07
N PHE A 361 -12.86 -4.19 11.37
CA PHE A 361 -11.61 -4.51 10.69
C PHE A 361 -10.57 -4.99 11.69
N THR A 362 -10.32 -4.23 12.75
CA THR A 362 -9.32 -4.60 13.78
C THR A 362 -9.72 -5.86 14.54
N ALA A 363 -10.99 -5.99 14.96
CA ALA A 363 -11.51 -7.22 15.59
C ALA A 363 -11.38 -8.47 14.72
N ALA A 364 -11.36 -8.33 13.38
CA ALA A 364 -11.13 -9.44 12.46
C ALA A 364 -9.67 -9.90 12.44
N ARG A 365 -8.73 -8.96 12.56
CA ARG A 365 -7.31 -9.18 12.25
C ARG A 365 -6.44 -9.39 13.49
N TRP A 366 -6.89 -8.89 14.64
CA TRP A 366 -6.25 -9.07 15.94
C TRP A 366 -7.25 -9.68 16.95
N PRO A 367 -7.60 -10.97 16.81
CA PRO A 367 -8.53 -11.63 17.72
C PRO A 367 -7.98 -11.59 19.16
N GLY A 368 -8.79 -11.08 20.09
CA GLY A 368 -8.41 -10.92 21.49
C GLY A 368 -7.80 -9.56 21.85
N ASP A 369 -7.53 -8.69 20.88
CA ASP A 369 -6.94 -7.35 21.09
C ASP A 369 -7.51 -6.28 20.12
N GLY A 370 -8.50 -6.64 19.31
CA GLY A 370 -9.03 -5.79 18.23
C GLY A 370 -9.80 -4.55 18.68
N ASP A 371 -9.91 -4.28 19.98
CA ASP A 371 -10.50 -3.07 20.56
C ASP A 371 -9.48 -1.95 20.80
N GLY A 372 -8.26 -2.09 20.25
CA GLY A 372 -7.25 -1.04 20.22
C GLY A 372 -7.65 0.22 19.45
N ASN A 373 -6.83 1.26 19.58
CA ASN A 373 -7.07 2.55 18.94
C ASN A 373 -6.69 2.52 17.46
N VAL A 374 -7.56 3.08 16.61
CA VAL A 374 -7.23 3.37 15.22
C VAL A 374 -7.09 4.87 15.03
N TYR A 375 -5.97 5.29 14.44
CA TYR A 375 -5.65 6.66 14.11
C TYR A 375 -5.61 6.83 12.59
N LYS A 376 -6.24 7.86 12.05
CA LYS A 376 -6.07 8.25 10.65
C LYS A 376 -5.00 9.33 10.55
N GLU A 377 -3.96 9.07 9.76
CA GLU A 377 -2.94 10.07 9.39
C GLU A 377 -2.30 10.79 10.60
N LYS A 378 -1.83 10.01 11.59
CA LYS A 378 -1.12 10.51 12.79
C LYS A 378 0.25 9.84 12.96
N TRP A 379 1.23 10.32 12.18
CA TRP A 379 2.62 9.90 12.27
C TRP A 379 3.20 10.18 13.66
N PRO A 380 4.14 9.38 14.18
CA PRO A 380 4.75 9.63 15.49
C PRO A 380 5.72 10.83 15.46
N ILE A 381 5.20 12.06 15.40
CA ILE A 381 5.97 13.33 15.34
C ILE A 381 5.73 14.27 16.52
N SER A 382 4.91 13.90 17.50
CA SER A 382 4.49 14.82 18.57
C SER A 382 4.57 14.19 19.96
N ALA A 383 5.11 14.94 20.92
CA ALA A 383 4.98 14.61 22.34
C ALA A 383 3.57 14.90 22.89
N SER A 384 2.71 15.57 22.13
CA SER A 384 1.39 15.99 22.61
C SER A 384 0.35 14.89 22.45
N PRO A 385 -0.30 14.42 23.52
CA PRO A 385 -1.42 13.48 23.42
C PRO A 385 -2.56 13.99 22.52
N SER A 386 -2.81 15.30 22.52
CA SER A 386 -3.91 15.91 21.75
C SER A 386 -3.75 15.72 20.24
N TYR A 387 -2.51 15.63 19.74
CA TYR A 387 -2.23 15.37 18.33
C TYR A 387 -2.81 14.01 17.91
N TYR A 388 -2.58 12.97 18.72
CA TYR A 388 -3.07 11.63 18.46
C TYR A 388 -4.58 11.50 18.72
N GLN A 389 -5.09 12.13 19.78
CA GLN A 389 -6.52 12.11 20.10
C GLN A 389 -7.38 12.65 18.96
N TRP A 390 -6.93 13.70 18.27
CA TRP A 390 -7.65 14.30 17.15
C TRP A 390 -7.75 13.38 15.92
N GLY A 391 -6.89 12.36 15.82
CA GLY A 391 -6.91 11.40 14.70
C GLY A 391 -7.67 10.11 14.95
N LEU A 392 -8.30 9.92 16.12
CA LEU A 392 -8.99 8.67 16.45
C LEU A 392 -10.25 8.47 15.59
N VAL A 393 -10.45 7.25 15.09
CA VAL A 393 -11.60 6.89 14.23
C VAL A 393 -12.51 5.78 14.76
N THR A 394 -12.12 5.12 15.86
CA THR A 394 -12.91 4.06 16.51
C THR A 394 -13.57 4.48 17.82
N ASN A 395 -13.22 5.66 18.33
CA ASN A 395 -13.69 6.23 19.59
C ASN A 395 -14.71 7.34 19.29
N ASP A 396 -15.86 6.94 18.74
CA ASP A 396 -16.90 7.84 18.23
C ASP A 396 -17.83 8.37 19.36
N ASP A 397 -17.67 7.92 20.62
CA ASP A 397 -18.45 8.38 21.77
C ASP A 397 -17.69 9.51 22.51
N PRO A 398 -18.31 10.68 22.78
CA PRO A 398 -17.71 11.74 23.57
C PRO A 398 -17.25 11.32 24.98
N GLU A 399 -17.78 10.21 25.52
CA GLU A 399 -17.35 9.63 26.81
C GLU A 399 -16.12 8.70 26.67
N ASP A 400 -15.70 8.34 25.45
CA ASP A 400 -14.54 7.50 25.21
C ASP A 400 -13.25 8.22 25.63
N SER A 401 -12.57 7.68 26.64
CA SER A 401 -11.24 8.15 27.06
C SER A 401 -10.16 7.20 26.52
N ALA A 402 -9.81 7.40 25.25
CA ALA A 402 -8.79 6.60 24.59
C ALA A 402 -7.39 6.92 25.14
N ASP A 403 -6.67 5.90 25.60
CA ASP A 403 -5.27 6.01 26.00
C ASP A 403 -4.35 6.06 24.78
N VAL A 404 -3.77 7.24 24.53
CA VAL A 404 -2.82 7.49 23.44
C VAL A 404 -1.36 7.53 23.92
N SER A 405 -1.09 7.14 25.18
CA SER A 405 0.25 7.22 25.77
C SER A 405 1.28 6.36 25.04
N LYS A 406 0.88 5.23 24.46
CA LYS A 406 1.77 4.37 23.67
C LYS A 406 2.24 5.05 22.38
N MET A 407 1.39 5.85 21.71
CA MET A 407 1.83 6.69 20.58
C MET A 407 2.84 7.76 21.00
N VAL A 408 2.64 8.39 22.16
CA VAL A 408 3.61 9.37 22.70
C VAL A 408 4.94 8.70 23.02
N GLN A 409 4.91 7.53 23.67
CA GLN A 409 6.11 6.74 23.97
C GLN A 409 6.82 6.27 22.70
N PHE A 410 6.07 5.95 21.64
CA PHE A 410 6.66 5.61 20.34
C PHE A 410 7.39 6.80 19.73
N TYR A 411 6.78 7.99 19.73
CA TYR A 411 7.48 9.23 19.33
C TYR A 411 8.74 9.48 20.18
N GLU A 412 8.67 9.31 21.50
CA GLU A 412 9.83 9.49 22.40
C GLU A 412 10.95 8.48 22.11
N ALA A 413 10.61 7.23 21.83
CA ALA A 413 11.56 6.18 21.45
C ALA A 413 12.28 6.54 20.13
N VAL A 414 11.55 6.97 19.10
CA VAL A 414 12.14 7.44 17.84
C VAL A 414 13.00 8.69 18.08
N SER A 415 12.48 9.66 18.82
CA SER A 415 13.14 10.95 19.09
C SER A 415 14.43 10.81 19.88
N SER A 416 14.51 9.83 20.79
CA SER A 416 15.71 9.55 21.60
C SER A 416 16.71 8.60 20.94
N SER A 417 16.34 7.94 19.84
CA SER A 417 17.21 6.96 19.16
C SER A 417 18.31 7.59 18.30
N ASP A 418 19.41 6.87 18.16
CA ASP A 418 20.37 6.98 17.04
C ASP A 418 20.44 5.64 16.29
N GLU A 419 21.26 5.53 15.23
CA GLU A 419 21.39 4.31 14.43
C GLU A 419 21.69 3.06 15.26
N SER A 420 22.47 3.19 16.34
CA SER A 420 22.88 2.06 17.18
C SER A 420 21.80 1.60 18.16
N THR A 421 20.93 2.51 18.61
CA THR A 421 19.87 2.21 19.59
C THR A 421 18.48 2.05 18.98
N PHE A 422 18.31 2.50 17.72
CA PHE A 422 17.01 2.60 17.05
C PHE A 422 16.24 1.28 17.04
N LYS A 423 16.89 0.19 16.61
CA LYS A 423 16.26 -1.14 16.55
C LYS A 423 15.73 -1.57 17.93
N ASP A 424 16.53 -1.42 18.97
CA ASP A 424 16.19 -1.89 20.32
C ASP A 424 15.08 -1.05 20.96
N LEU A 425 15.14 0.28 20.84
CA LEU A 425 14.15 1.19 21.43
C LEU A 425 12.81 1.14 20.70
N VAL A 426 12.83 1.03 19.37
CA VAL A 426 11.62 1.15 18.54
C VAL A 426 10.93 -0.20 18.32
N SER A 427 11.65 -1.33 18.35
CA SER A 427 11.05 -2.66 18.13
C SER A 427 9.99 -3.07 19.16
N THR A 428 9.91 -2.39 20.31
CA THR A 428 8.82 -2.58 21.27
C THR A 428 7.47 -2.08 20.73
N PHE A 429 7.49 -1.04 19.88
CA PHE A 429 6.30 -0.40 19.33
C PHE A 429 6.04 -0.80 17.88
N TRP A 430 7.10 -0.99 17.09
CA TRP A 430 7.03 -1.12 15.65
C TRP A 430 7.59 -2.49 15.20
N ASP A 431 7.07 -3.04 14.12
CA ASP A 431 7.60 -4.25 13.50
C ASP A 431 8.34 -3.88 12.22
N PHE A 432 9.68 -3.98 12.23
CA PHE A 432 10.51 -3.53 11.11
C PHE A 432 10.31 -4.42 9.87
N ASP A 433 10.17 -5.73 10.01
CA ASP A 433 9.94 -6.62 8.86
C ASP A 433 8.59 -6.32 8.18
N TYR A 434 7.56 -6.01 8.97
CA TYR A 434 6.29 -5.52 8.45
C TYR A 434 6.44 -4.16 7.76
N TRP A 435 7.16 -3.23 8.38
CA TRP A 435 7.37 -1.89 7.86
C TRP A 435 8.16 -1.86 6.54
N LEU A 436 9.26 -2.61 6.45
CA LEU A 436 10.06 -2.67 5.22
C LEU A 436 9.28 -3.27 4.05
N ARG A 437 8.43 -4.27 4.31
CA ARG A 437 7.50 -4.83 3.30
C ARG A 437 6.43 -3.82 2.88
N TYR A 438 5.94 -3.00 3.82
CA TYR A 438 5.05 -1.88 3.49
C TYR A 438 5.75 -0.89 2.57
N ILE A 439 6.96 -0.44 2.93
CA ILE A 439 7.73 0.52 2.11
C ILE A 439 7.99 -0.05 0.72
N ALA A 440 8.34 -1.34 0.62
CA ALA A 440 8.62 -1.97 -0.67
C ALA A 440 7.42 -1.85 -1.61
N VAL A 441 6.21 -2.15 -1.12
CA VAL A 441 4.98 -2.01 -1.92
C VAL A 441 4.69 -0.54 -2.21
N ASP A 442 4.73 0.34 -1.20
CA ASP A 442 4.44 1.77 -1.34
C ASP A 442 5.33 2.46 -2.39
N ARG A 443 6.62 2.12 -2.41
CA ARG A 443 7.57 2.68 -3.37
C ARG A 443 7.45 2.06 -4.76
N VAL A 444 7.30 0.74 -4.91
CA VAL A 444 7.23 0.12 -6.25
C VAL A 444 5.96 0.51 -7.02
N ILE A 445 4.87 0.82 -6.31
CA ILE A 445 3.62 1.29 -6.94
C ILE A 445 3.59 2.81 -7.10
N HIS A 446 4.66 3.55 -6.78
CA HIS A 446 4.68 5.01 -6.80
C HIS A 446 3.44 5.63 -6.11
N ASN A 447 3.27 5.36 -4.83
CA ASN A 447 2.18 5.97 -4.06
C ASN A 447 2.46 7.47 -3.81
N THR A 448 2.05 8.30 -4.76
CA THR A 448 2.38 9.73 -4.86
C THR A 448 1.85 10.56 -3.68
N ASP A 449 0.79 10.12 -2.99
CA ASP A 449 0.22 10.80 -1.82
C ASP A 449 0.30 9.92 -0.55
N GLY A 450 1.28 9.01 -0.52
CA GLY A 450 1.46 8.02 0.53
C GLY A 450 2.24 8.50 1.75
N VAL A 451 2.76 7.54 2.52
CA VAL A 451 3.52 7.80 3.75
C VAL A 451 4.87 8.45 3.52
N MET A 452 5.43 8.32 2.32
CA MET A 452 6.69 8.93 1.93
C MET A 452 6.53 10.34 1.39
N THR A 453 5.31 10.77 1.10
CA THR A 453 5.04 12.13 0.65
C THR A 453 4.74 13.01 1.86
N TRP A 454 5.74 13.80 2.26
CA TRP A 454 5.62 14.75 3.35
C TRP A 454 5.27 16.12 2.82
N TYR A 455 4.24 16.73 3.39
CA TYR A 455 3.78 18.06 3.03
C TYR A 455 4.09 19.07 4.11
N LYS A 456 4.29 20.31 3.69
CA LYS A 456 4.33 21.50 4.55
C LYS A 456 3.33 22.52 4.03
N GLN A 457 2.37 22.90 4.87
CA GLN A 457 1.44 23.98 4.58
C GLN A 457 1.18 24.76 5.85
N ASP A 458 1.56 26.04 5.86
CA ASP A 458 1.51 26.89 7.04
C ASP A 458 2.13 26.20 8.28
N ASP A 459 1.38 26.08 9.37
CA ASP A 459 1.79 25.43 10.61
C ASP A 459 1.66 23.90 10.58
N TRP A 460 1.06 23.32 9.53
CA TRP A 460 0.86 21.88 9.41
C TRP A 460 2.00 21.18 8.67
N THR A 461 2.39 20.00 9.15
CA THR A 461 3.39 19.13 8.54
C THR A 461 2.98 17.68 8.76
N GLY A 462 2.95 16.89 7.70
CA GLY A 462 2.54 15.49 7.78
C GLY A 462 2.48 14.81 6.42
N ASN A 463 2.08 13.55 6.46
CA ASN A 463 1.89 12.65 5.32
C ASN A 463 0.45 12.09 5.33
N HIS A 464 0.03 11.46 4.24
CA HIS A 464 -1.36 11.04 4.04
C HIS A 464 -1.50 9.53 3.72
N ASN A 465 -2.76 9.08 3.62
CA ASN A 465 -3.14 7.78 3.03
C ASN A 465 -2.72 6.52 3.83
N TYR A 466 -2.86 6.61 5.16
CA TYR A 466 -2.73 5.46 6.06
C TYR A 466 -3.57 5.59 7.33
N TYR A 467 -3.78 4.44 7.98
CA TYR A 467 -4.15 4.36 9.39
C TYR A 467 -3.02 3.72 10.20
N LEU A 468 -2.97 4.06 11.48
CA LEU A 468 -2.21 3.33 12.49
C LEU A 468 -3.19 2.63 13.43
N TYR A 469 -2.98 1.36 13.71
CA TYR A 469 -3.71 0.61 14.71
C TYR A 469 -2.77 0.27 15.88
N GLN A 470 -3.12 0.77 17.07
CA GLN A 470 -2.41 0.54 18.32
C GLN A 470 -3.10 -0.57 19.12
N GLN A 471 -2.41 -1.70 19.29
CA GLN A 471 -2.84 -2.78 20.18
C GLN A 471 -2.87 -2.36 21.65
N ASN A 472 -3.84 -2.88 22.41
CA ASN A 472 -3.99 -2.59 23.84
C ASN A 472 -3.09 -3.46 24.71
N ALA A 473 -2.72 -4.66 24.24
CA ALA A 473 -1.80 -5.54 24.95
C ALA A 473 -0.51 -4.80 25.36
N ALA A 474 0.04 -5.16 26.53
CA ALA A 474 1.23 -4.51 27.08
C ALA A 474 2.46 -4.68 26.16
N ASP A 475 2.55 -5.82 25.48
CA ASP A 475 3.54 -6.17 24.44
C ASP A 475 2.98 -5.96 23.01
N GLY A 476 1.80 -5.35 22.89
CA GLY A 476 1.14 -5.08 21.61
C GLY A 476 1.81 -3.95 20.84
N LYS A 477 1.90 -4.11 19.53
CA LYS A 477 2.55 -3.19 18.60
C LYS A 477 1.58 -2.15 18.00
N ILE A 478 2.15 -1.22 17.27
CA ILE A 478 1.48 -0.28 16.38
C ILE A 478 1.66 -0.79 14.95
N TRP A 479 0.56 -0.89 14.21
CA TRP A 479 0.51 -1.46 12.87
C TRP A 479 0.04 -0.42 11.88
N ILE A 480 0.79 -0.24 10.79
CA ILE A 480 0.35 0.59 9.69
C ILE A 480 -0.57 -0.18 8.73
N VAL A 481 -1.60 0.51 8.25
CA VAL A 481 -2.60 0.00 7.29
C VAL A 481 -2.69 1.02 6.15
N PRO A 482 -2.45 0.61 4.88
CA PRO A 482 -2.52 1.53 3.75
C PRO A 482 -3.97 1.95 3.48
N TRP A 483 -4.15 3.13 2.89
CA TRP A 483 -5.45 3.69 2.56
C TRP A 483 -5.36 4.53 1.29
N ASP A 484 -6.49 4.75 0.59
CA ASP A 484 -6.62 5.67 -0.56
C ASP A 484 -5.57 5.45 -1.68
N LEU A 485 -5.54 4.25 -2.28
CA LEU A 485 -4.45 3.81 -3.18
C LEU A 485 -4.77 4.03 -4.67
N HIS A 486 -5.65 4.96 -4.98
CA HIS A 486 -6.13 5.18 -6.34
C HIS A 486 -5.14 6.00 -7.20
N VAL A 487 -4.25 6.78 -6.58
CA VAL A 487 -3.13 7.50 -7.24
C VAL A 487 -1.84 6.70 -7.06
N THR A 488 -1.74 5.60 -7.80
CA THR A 488 -0.60 4.66 -7.81
C THR A 488 -0.38 4.16 -9.24
N PHE A 489 0.69 3.40 -9.47
CA PHE A 489 1.09 2.79 -10.74
C PHE A 489 1.42 3.76 -11.88
N ASP A 490 1.54 5.06 -11.58
CA ASP A 490 2.05 6.02 -12.55
C ASP A 490 3.50 5.70 -12.87
N ARG A 491 3.88 5.83 -14.15
CA ARG A 491 5.22 5.51 -14.63
C ARG A 491 6.33 6.30 -13.93
N LYS A 492 6.05 7.54 -13.55
CA LYS A 492 6.95 8.39 -12.77
C LYS A 492 6.26 8.76 -11.47
N ASP A 493 7.01 8.77 -10.38
CA ASP A 493 6.52 9.32 -9.12
C ASP A 493 6.61 10.85 -9.22
N GLU A 494 5.46 11.54 -9.18
CA GLU A 494 5.46 12.99 -9.36
C GLU A 494 6.31 13.71 -8.30
N ILE A 495 6.33 13.19 -7.07
CA ILE A 495 7.03 13.83 -5.96
C ILE A 495 8.55 13.74 -6.13
N PHE A 496 9.05 12.53 -6.40
CA PHE A 496 10.50 12.29 -6.42
C PHE A 496 11.10 12.49 -7.81
N ASP A 497 10.44 12.04 -8.89
CA ASP A 497 11.00 12.10 -10.24
C ASP A 497 10.73 13.44 -10.95
N VAL A 498 9.54 14.01 -10.74
CA VAL A 498 9.09 15.22 -11.44
C VAL A 498 9.48 16.47 -10.65
N PHE A 499 9.06 16.58 -9.39
CA PHE A 499 9.41 17.73 -8.54
C PHE A 499 10.81 17.65 -7.92
N GLY A 500 11.47 16.49 -7.96
CA GLY A 500 12.84 16.35 -7.50
C GLY A 500 13.01 16.39 -5.98
N VAL A 501 11.95 16.08 -5.22
CA VAL A 501 12.08 15.87 -3.77
C VAL A 501 13.02 14.66 -3.58
N PRO A 502 14.10 14.75 -2.79
CA PRO A 502 14.95 13.59 -2.49
C PRO A 502 14.15 12.45 -1.86
N ASP A 503 14.39 11.23 -2.34
CA ASP A 503 13.69 10.02 -1.87
C ASP A 503 14.10 9.64 -0.42
N TRP A 504 13.34 8.75 0.21
CA TRP A 504 13.42 8.44 1.65
C TRP A 504 14.77 7.86 2.11
N ASN A 505 15.54 7.28 1.19
CA ASN A 505 16.86 6.71 1.43
C ASN A 505 18.01 7.69 1.13
N VAL A 506 17.71 8.90 0.64
CA VAL A 506 18.70 9.92 0.30
C VAL A 506 18.79 10.93 1.43
N GLU A 507 19.98 11.14 1.98
CA GLU A 507 20.21 12.26 2.90
C GLU A 507 20.12 13.58 2.11
N PRO A 508 19.15 14.45 2.40
CA PRO A 508 18.92 15.63 1.60
C PRO A 508 19.91 16.74 2.00
N PRO A 509 20.27 17.66 1.08
CA PRO A 509 21.13 18.79 1.40
C PRO A 509 20.49 19.77 2.41
N SER A 510 19.15 19.82 2.46
CA SER A 510 18.38 20.58 3.43
C SER A 510 17.00 19.94 3.65
N CYS A 511 16.35 20.30 4.76
CA CYS A 511 14.96 19.96 5.05
C CYS A 511 14.00 21.13 4.79
N GLU A 512 14.43 22.08 3.95
CA GLU A 512 13.57 23.19 3.55
C GLU A 512 12.50 22.67 2.57
N PRO A 513 11.26 23.19 2.64
CA PRO A 513 10.20 22.72 1.76
C PRO A 513 10.49 23.02 0.28
N VAL A 514 10.24 22.04 -0.58
CA VAL A 514 10.32 22.12 -2.05
C VAL A 514 8.94 22.40 -2.60
N THR A 515 8.78 23.36 -3.50
CA THR A 515 7.48 23.66 -4.13
C THR A 515 7.02 22.50 -5.01
N ILE A 516 5.82 22.01 -4.73
CA ILE A 516 5.13 20.94 -5.49
C ILE A 516 3.71 21.40 -5.79
N TRP A 517 3.13 21.02 -6.93
CA TRP A 517 1.75 21.34 -7.31
C TRP A 517 1.27 22.76 -6.96
N GLY A 518 1.85 23.77 -7.61
CA GLY A 518 1.47 25.18 -7.41
C GLY A 518 2.03 25.75 -6.10
N ASN A 519 1.17 25.99 -5.11
CA ASN A 519 1.56 26.61 -3.82
C ASN A 519 1.77 25.58 -2.70
N GLN A 520 1.61 24.28 -2.98
CA GLN A 520 1.89 23.24 -2.00
C GLN A 520 3.41 23.04 -1.90
N THR A 521 3.88 22.52 -0.78
CA THR A 521 5.30 22.22 -0.62
C THR A 521 5.48 20.83 -0.03
N GLY A 522 6.47 20.11 -0.56
CA GLY A 522 6.92 18.81 -0.09
C GLY A 522 8.17 18.95 0.77
N ILE A 523 8.38 18.03 1.70
CA ILE A 523 9.62 17.89 2.48
C ILE A 523 10.25 16.53 2.13
N PRO A 524 11.58 16.43 1.99
CA PRO A 524 12.22 15.14 1.82
C PRO A 524 11.84 14.17 2.97
N PRO A 525 11.32 12.97 2.70
CA PRO A 525 10.92 12.00 3.74
C PRO A 525 12.06 11.63 4.70
N ASN A 526 13.32 11.68 4.26
CA ASN A 526 14.50 11.46 5.11
C ASN A 526 14.69 12.55 6.19
N CYS A 527 13.96 13.67 6.13
CA CYS A 527 13.91 14.65 7.21
C CYS A 527 13.12 14.14 8.44
N ASP A 528 12.23 13.17 8.25
CA ASP A 528 11.60 12.45 9.35
C ASP A 528 12.56 11.43 9.98
N LYS A 529 12.63 11.42 11.31
CA LYS A 529 13.61 10.62 12.04
C LYS A 529 13.31 9.12 11.98
N LEU A 530 12.04 8.71 11.95
CA LEU A 530 11.67 7.30 11.82
C LEU A 530 12.08 6.78 10.44
N THR A 531 11.79 7.55 9.39
CA THR A 531 12.16 7.22 8.00
C THR A 531 13.68 7.18 7.81
N ARG A 532 14.41 8.23 8.23
CA ARG A 532 15.88 8.30 8.12
C ARG A 532 16.59 7.13 8.79
N LEU A 533 16.23 6.85 10.05
CA LEU A 533 16.86 5.76 10.80
C LEU A 533 16.45 4.41 10.24
N THR A 534 15.25 4.27 9.66
CA THR A 534 14.88 3.05 8.92
C THR A 534 15.81 2.84 7.74
N ALA A 535 16.01 3.86 6.89
CA ALA A 535 16.90 3.78 5.74
C ALA A 535 18.34 3.45 6.17
N ALA A 536 18.88 4.16 7.16
CA ALA A 536 20.25 3.98 7.61
C ALA A 536 20.52 2.59 8.21
N VAL A 537 19.57 2.04 8.99
CA VAL A 537 19.78 0.80 9.75
C VAL A 537 19.36 -0.44 8.96
N PHE A 538 18.39 -0.34 8.06
CA PHE A 538 17.73 -1.51 7.46
C PHE A 538 17.75 -1.53 5.92
N TRP A 539 18.58 -0.73 5.25
CA TRP A 539 18.66 -0.72 3.78
C TRP A 539 18.92 -2.10 3.19
N ASP A 540 19.89 -2.87 3.72
CA ASP A 540 20.20 -4.20 3.18
C ASP A 540 19.03 -5.19 3.32
N ASP A 541 18.23 -5.07 4.37
CA ASP A 541 17.04 -5.90 4.58
C ASP A 541 15.89 -5.45 3.68
N PHE A 542 15.74 -4.14 3.47
CA PHE A 542 14.83 -3.56 2.49
C PHE A 542 15.13 -4.05 1.07
N VAL A 543 16.41 -4.08 0.66
CA VAL A 543 16.83 -4.57 -0.67
C VAL A 543 16.43 -6.03 -0.84
N LYS A 544 16.73 -6.92 0.12
CA LYS A 544 16.37 -8.35 0.04
C LYS A 544 14.85 -8.55 -0.05
N ILE A 545 14.09 -7.81 0.75
CA ILE A 545 12.61 -7.86 0.74
C ILE A 545 12.08 -7.43 -0.63
N SER A 546 12.65 -6.35 -1.19
CA SER A 546 12.30 -5.80 -2.49
C SER A 546 12.64 -6.74 -3.64
N GLU A 547 13.83 -7.35 -3.65
CA GLU A 547 14.22 -8.37 -4.64
C GLU A 547 13.25 -9.56 -4.63
N ASN A 548 12.83 -10.02 -3.45
CA ASN A 548 11.86 -11.10 -3.33
C ASN A 548 10.48 -10.68 -3.87
N MET A 549 10.02 -9.47 -3.53
CA MET A 549 8.75 -8.91 -4.04
C MET A 549 8.73 -8.85 -5.57
N LEU A 550 9.80 -8.33 -6.19
CA LEU A 550 9.94 -8.20 -7.64
C LEU A 550 9.91 -9.54 -8.38
N ARG A 551 10.33 -10.63 -7.73
CA ARG A 551 10.33 -11.99 -8.31
C ARG A 551 9.06 -12.79 -7.99
N THR A 552 8.17 -12.26 -7.16
CA THR A 552 6.99 -12.98 -6.66
C THR A 552 5.70 -12.23 -7.00
N CYS A 553 5.20 -11.38 -6.10
CA CYS A 553 3.92 -10.70 -6.27
C CYS A 553 3.98 -9.50 -7.23
N PHE A 554 5.16 -8.88 -7.41
CA PHE A 554 5.39 -7.82 -8.40
C PHE A 554 6.07 -8.33 -9.68
N ASP A 555 6.01 -9.63 -9.95
CA ASP A 555 6.46 -10.19 -11.23
C ASP A 555 5.58 -9.64 -12.39
N PRO A 556 6.18 -9.14 -13.50
CA PRO A 556 5.39 -8.52 -14.55
C PRO A 556 4.37 -9.43 -15.20
N ALA A 557 4.70 -10.70 -15.45
CA ALA A 557 3.78 -11.63 -16.08
C ALA A 557 2.60 -11.96 -15.14
N HIS A 558 2.87 -12.09 -13.85
CA HIS A 558 1.83 -12.28 -12.82
C HIS A 558 0.84 -11.11 -12.79
N LEU A 559 1.34 -9.88 -12.65
CA LEU A 559 0.49 -8.69 -12.56
C LEU A 559 -0.24 -8.38 -13.87
N GLN A 560 0.41 -8.52 -15.02
CA GLN A 560 -0.24 -8.36 -16.33
C GLN A 560 -1.38 -9.37 -16.52
N SER A 561 -1.20 -10.62 -16.08
CA SER A 561 -2.29 -11.62 -16.10
C SER A 561 -3.43 -11.24 -15.15
N LYS A 562 -3.13 -10.64 -14.00
CA LYS A 562 -4.14 -10.17 -13.04
C LYS A 562 -4.94 -8.99 -13.60
N ILE A 563 -4.27 -8.04 -14.25
CA ILE A 563 -4.88 -6.91 -14.96
C ILE A 563 -5.79 -7.41 -16.09
N GLU A 564 -5.32 -8.35 -16.92
CA GLU A 564 -6.15 -8.91 -18.01
C GLU A 564 -7.39 -9.64 -17.47
N ARG A 565 -7.26 -10.36 -16.35
CA ARG A 565 -8.40 -10.99 -15.68
C ARG A 565 -9.43 -9.95 -15.22
N TYR A 566 -8.98 -8.85 -14.60
CA TYR A 566 -9.87 -7.79 -14.15
C TYR A 566 -10.51 -7.03 -15.31
N LYS A 567 -9.74 -6.72 -16.37
CA LYS A 567 -10.25 -6.16 -17.63
C LYS A 567 -11.42 -6.98 -18.14
N ASN A 568 -11.24 -8.29 -18.31
CA ASN A 568 -12.29 -9.19 -18.78
C ASN A 568 -13.49 -9.28 -17.82
N LEU A 569 -13.25 -9.15 -16.50
CA LEU A 569 -14.31 -9.19 -15.49
C LEU A 569 -15.21 -7.93 -15.54
N ILE A 570 -14.64 -6.75 -15.80
CA ILE A 570 -15.36 -5.47 -15.79
C ILE A 570 -15.72 -4.93 -17.18
N ASP A 571 -15.22 -5.54 -18.25
CA ASP A 571 -15.40 -5.13 -19.66
C ASP A 571 -16.83 -4.66 -19.99
N THR A 572 -17.82 -5.55 -19.81
CA THR A 572 -19.23 -5.24 -20.07
C THR A 572 -19.79 -4.19 -19.10
N VAL A 573 -19.25 -4.09 -17.89
CA VAL A 573 -19.69 -3.06 -16.92
C VAL A 573 -19.23 -1.68 -17.38
N VAL A 574 -17.98 -1.56 -17.83
CA VAL A 574 -17.40 -0.31 -18.34
C VAL A 574 -18.07 0.12 -19.64
N GLN A 575 -18.35 -0.81 -20.57
CA GLN A 575 -19.10 -0.51 -21.81
C GLN A 575 -20.47 0.14 -21.55
N ASN A 576 -21.08 -0.15 -20.39
CA ASN A 576 -22.38 0.39 -20.00
C ASN A 576 -22.28 1.53 -18.98
N ASP A 577 -21.07 1.92 -18.54
CA ASP A 577 -20.87 3.00 -17.58
C ASP A 577 -21.05 4.36 -18.30
N PRO A 578 -22.01 5.20 -17.87
CA PRO A 578 -22.28 6.48 -18.53
C PRO A 578 -21.18 7.54 -18.32
N HIS A 579 -20.16 7.25 -17.51
CA HIS A 579 -19.12 8.20 -17.13
C HIS A 579 -17.72 7.82 -17.65
N ILE A 580 -17.59 6.70 -18.37
CA ILE A 580 -16.30 6.20 -18.86
C ILE A 580 -16.33 6.09 -20.39
N SER A 581 -15.30 6.65 -21.04
CA SER A 581 -15.01 6.34 -22.45
C SER A 581 -14.40 4.94 -22.52
N TYR A 582 -15.10 4.00 -23.14
CA TYR A 582 -14.63 2.61 -23.22
C TYR A 582 -13.31 2.47 -23.98
N ASP A 583 -13.14 3.21 -25.08
CA ASP A 583 -11.90 3.22 -25.85
C ASP A 583 -10.75 3.81 -25.01
N SER A 584 -10.99 4.91 -24.28
CA SER A 584 -10.01 5.48 -23.34
C SER A 584 -9.58 4.46 -22.31
N TRP A 585 -10.55 3.81 -21.67
CA TRP A 585 -10.29 2.82 -20.66
C TRP A 585 -9.45 1.64 -21.19
N LEU A 586 -9.72 1.16 -22.41
CA LEU A 586 -8.90 0.11 -23.04
C LEU A 586 -7.44 0.54 -23.26
N GLY A 587 -7.22 1.77 -23.72
CA GLY A 587 -5.86 2.32 -23.85
C GLY A 587 -5.14 2.43 -22.51
N GLN A 588 -5.87 2.83 -21.47
CA GLN A 588 -5.33 3.02 -20.11
C GLN A 588 -5.02 1.68 -19.42
N VAL A 589 -5.83 0.65 -19.64
CA VAL A 589 -5.50 -0.72 -19.20
C VAL A 589 -4.25 -1.23 -19.91
N SER A 590 -4.10 -0.96 -21.21
CA SER A 590 -2.92 -1.34 -21.98
C SER A 590 -1.67 -0.59 -21.51
N ALA A 591 -1.81 0.70 -21.15
CA ALA A 591 -0.74 1.50 -20.55
C ALA A 591 -0.29 0.90 -19.21
N LEU A 592 -1.24 0.64 -18.30
CA LEU A 592 -0.96 0.02 -17.01
C LEU A 592 -0.23 -1.33 -17.18
N GLN A 593 -0.65 -2.19 -18.11
CA GLN A 593 0.04 -3.46 -18.39
C GLN A 593 1.51 -3.27 -18.78
N ASN A 594 1.80 -2.25 -19.59
CA ASN A 594 3.17 -1.93 -19.99
C ASN A 594 3.97 -1.34 -18.82
N ASP A 595 3.34 -0.47 -18.04
CA ASP A 595 3.98 0.24 -16.93
C ASP A 595 4.43 -0.72 -15.81
N ILE A 596 3.73 -1.84 -15.58
CA ILE A 596 4.19 -2.87 -14.63
C ILE A 596 5.62 -3.33 -14.90
N SER A 597 6.00 -3.53 -16.16
CA SER A 597 7.36 -4.00 -16.50
C SER A 597 8.41 -2.92 -16.26
N ILE A 598 8.03 -1.66 -16.48
CA ILE A 598 8.87 -0.48 -16.26
C ILE A 598 9.07 -0.28 -14.75
N LEU A 599 7.98 -0.22 -13.98
CA LEU A 599 8.02 -0.10 -12.52
C LEU A 599 8.87 -1.20 -11.87
N ASN A 600 8.76 -2.44 -12.34
CA ASN A 600 9.58 -3.54 -11.84
C ASN A 600 11.07 -3.30 -12.09
N THR A 601 11.44 -2.89 -13.31
CA THR A 601 12.84 -2.64 -13.69
C THR A 601 13.42 -1.42 -12.97
N ASP A 602 12.67 -0.32 -12.96
CA ASP A 602 13.08 0.95 -12.37
C ASP A 602 13.23 0.80 -10.84
N PHE A 603 12.35 0.02 -10.20
CA PHE A 603 12.49 -0.27 -8.77
C PHE A 603 13.68 -1.19 -8.47
N ASP A 604 13.98 -2.17 -9.31
CA ASP A 604 15.21 -2.99 -9.19
C ASP A 604 16.46 -2.10 -9.30
N ASP A 605 16.47 -1.17 -10.26
CA ASP A 605 17.55 -0.18 -10.40
C ASP A 605 17.67 0.73 -9.18
N TYR A 606 16.55 1.21 -8.65
CA TYR A 606 16.47 2.02 -7.44
C TYR A 606 17.08 1.33 -6.21
N ILE A 607 16.64 0.10 -5.89
CA ILE A 607 17.12 -0.60 -4.68
C ILE A 607 18.60 -0.97 -4.76
N HIS A 608 19.14 -1.10 -5.97
CA HIS A 608 20.56 -1.40 -6.19
C HIS A 608 21.43 -0.16 -6.46
N GLY A 609 20.85 1.04 -6.39
CA GLY A 609 21.55 2.29 -6.67
C GLY A 609 22.10 2.35 -8.10
N ARG A 610 21.48 1.63 -9.04
CA ARG A 610 21.88 1.62 -10.45
C ARG A 610 21.23 2.80 -11.13
N SER A 611 21.91 3.93 -11.12
CA SER A 611 21.58 5.04 -12.00
C SER A 611 22.49 5.02 -13.23
N LEU A 612 21.96 5.50 -14.35
CA LEU A 612 22.81 5.87 -15.47
C LEU A 612 23.74 6.99 -14.98
N VAL A 613 25.04 6.71 -14.88
CA VAL A 613 26.03 7.68 -14.38
C VAL A 613 26.04 8.91 -15.27
N ASN A 614 25.87 10.09 -14.67
CA ASN A 614 25.98 11.36 -15.36
C ASN A 614 27.47 11.67 -15.56
N ASP A 615 28.05 11.19 -16.65
CA ASP A 615 29.43 11.56 -17.02
C ASP A 615 29.44 13.00 -17.55
N THR A 616 29.88 13.94 -16.71
CA THR A 616 29.98 15.37 -17.05
C THR A 616 31.36 15.78 -17.57
N SER A 617 32.28 14.82 -17.76
CA SER A 617 33.70 15.11 -18.02
C SER A 617 33.95 15.84 -19.35
N ASP A 618 33.04 15.68 -20.31
CA ASP A 618 33.07 16.25 -21.65
C ASP A 618 32.13 17.45 -21.85
N PHE A 619 31.37 17.88 -20.83
CA PHE A 619 30.40 19.00 -20.95
C PHE A 619 31.06 20.31 -21.38
N LEU A 620 32.31 20.52 -20.97
CA LEU A 620 33.08 21.71 -21.31
C LEU A 620 33.95 21.54 -22.58
N THR A 621 33.92 20.36 -23.20
CA THR A 621 34.69 20.07 -24.42
C THR A 621 33.87 20.50 -25.63
N PRO A 622 34.26 21.56 -26.37
CA PRO A 622 33.40 22.13 -27.39
C PRO A 622 33.10 21.17 -28.54
N PHE A 623 31.81 20.95 -28.81
CA PHE A 623 31.36 20.23 -30.00
C PHE A 623 31.22 21.17 -31.21
N ASN A 624 32.23 21.17 -32.09
CA ASN A 624 32.24 21.95 -33.33
C ASN A 624 31.42 21.25 -34.44
N GLY A 625 30.10 21.17 -34.24
CA GLY A 625 29.17 20.53 -35.18
C GLY A 625 28.35 21.49 -36.03
N SER A 626 27.54 20.92 -36.93
CA SER A 626 26.53 21.62 -37.73
C SER A 626 25.32 22.07 -36.90
N GLY A 627 25.22 21.68 -35.63
CA GLY A 627 24.08 21.91 -34.76
C GLY A 627 23.03 20.78 -34.79
N TYR A 628 23.09 19.90 -35.80
CA TYR A 628 22.32 18.66 -35.81
C TYR A 628 22.80 17.73 -34.68
N LEU A 629 21.87 16.95 -34.14
CA LEU A 629 22.17 15.93 -33.15
C LEU A 629 23.04 14.83 -33.76
N THR A 630 23.92 14.27 -32.95
CA THR A 630 24.79 13.15 -33.27
C THR A 630 24.73 12.10 -32.16
N LEU A 631 24.94 10.83 -32.51
CA LEU A 631 24.77 9.69 -31.60
C LEU A 631 26.04 9.28 -30.86
N ASP A 632 27.21 9.66 -31.39
CA ASP A 632 28.53 9.18 -30.99
C ASP A 632 29.29 10.16 -30.08
N GLN A 633 28.72 11.33 -29.82
CA GLN A 633 29.31 12.36 -28.95
C GLN A 633 28.23 13.14 -28.20
N LEU A 634 28.66 13.88 -27.18
CA LEU A 634 27.82 14.80 -26.45
C LEU A 634 27.43 16.00 -27.33
N ASN A 635 26.15 16.26 -27.45
CA ASN A 635 25.63 17.43 -28.13
C ASN A 635 25.58 18.59 -27.13
N ASN A 636 26.73 19.21 -26.90
CA ASN A 636 26.86 20.43 -26.11
C ASN A 636 26.96 21.64 -27.04
N TYR A 637 26.31 22.74 -26.68
CA TYR A 637 26.21 23.90 -27.57
C TYR A 637 27.34 24.91 -27.35
N GLU A 638 28.47 24.47 -26.81
CA GLU A 638 29.63 25.27 -26.40
C GLU A 638 30.28 26.07 -27.55
N SER A 639 30.13 25.60 -28.78
CA SER A 639 30.57 26.26 -30.01
C SER A 639 29.40 26.70 -30.87
N GLU A 640 29.60 27.74 -31.67
CA GLU A 640 28.60 28.21 -32.61
C GLU A 640 28.40 27.18 -33.73
N PRO A 641 27.15 26.71 -33.98
CA PRO A 641 26.87 25.77 -35.06
C PRO A 641 27.34 26.31 -36.41
N THR A 642 27.91 25.44 -37.24
CA THR A 642 28.39 25.87 -38.57
C THR A 642 27.25 26.16 -39.55
N GLU A 643 26.10 25.52 -39.36
CA GLU A 643 24.89 25.80 -40.15
C GLU A 643 24.24 27.11 -39.71
N LYS A 644 23.87 27.93 -40.70
CA LYS A 644 23.18 29.19 -40.47
C LYS A 644 21.67 28.97 -40.40
N GLU A 645 20.96 29.91 -39.78
CA GLU A 645 19.48 29.94 -39.73
C GLU A 645 18.83 28.77 -38.95
N ASN A 646 19.56 28.10 -38.04
CA ASN A 646 19.03 27.04 -37.19
C ASN A 646 18.34 25.88 -37.96
N ARG A 647 18.83 25.52 -39.15
CA ARG A 647 18.28 24.44 -39.99
C ARG A 647 18.23 23.07 -39.31
N TRP A 648 19.07 22.88 -38.30
CA TRP A 648 19.10 21.75 -37.39
C TRP A 648 17.95 21.72 -36.37
N SER A 649 17.06 22.70 -36.40
CA SER A 649 15.88 22.76 -35.56
C SER A 649 14.63 23.07 -36.38
N SER A 650 13.47 22.63 -35.89
CA SER A 650 12.16 22.98 -36.44
C SER A 650 11.26 23.51 -35.34
N ILE A 651 10.41 24.47 -35.68
CA ILE A 651 9.45 25.09 -34.76
C ILE A 651 8.03 24.83 -35.28
N MET A 652 7.14 24.42 -34.39
CA MET A 652 5.71 24.28 -34.64
C MET A 652 4.95 24.90 -33.48
N ALA A 653 3.93 25.69 -33.74
CA ALA A 653 3.16 26.36 -32.70
C ALA A 653 1.73 26.67 -33.16
N ALA A 654 0.84 26.93 -32.20
CA ALA A 654 -0.47 27.52 -32.42
C ALA A 654 -0.34 28.92 -33.05
N SER A 655 -1.39 29.42 -33.70
CA SER A 655 -1.30 30.58 -34.60
C SER A 655 -0.91 31.89 -33.88
N ASN A 656 -1.32 32.05 -32.61
CA ASN A 656 -0.97 33.19 -31.77
C ASN A 656 0.19 32.91 -30.80
N THR A 657 0.82 31.74 -30.90
CA THR A 657 1.98 31.38 -30.09
C THR A 657 3.27 31.72 -30.81
N ILE A 658 4.15 32.47 -30.14
CA ILE A 658 5.48 32.80 -30.66
C ILE A 658 6.49 31.86 -30.01
N VAL A 659 7.24 31.11 -30.81
CA VAL A 659 8.34 30.26 -30.35
C VAL A 659 9.64 30.66 -31.04
N THR A 660 10.73 30.69 -30.28
CA THR A 660 12.08 30.88 -30.81
C THR A 660 13.04 29.89 -30.16
N VAL A 661 14.05 29.46 -30.92
CA VAL A 661 15.20 28.72 -30.41
C VAL A 661 16.46 29.41 -30.85
N LYS A 662 17.42 29.59 -29.95
CA LYS A 662 18.73 30.15 -30.27
C LYS A 662 19.80 29.57 -29.35
N ARG A 663 21.04 29.56 -29.82
CA ARG A 663 22.19 29.44 -28.92
C ARG A 663 22.27 30.69 -28.05
N ASP A 664 22.38 30.52 -26.74
CA ASP A 664 22.44 31.62 -25.79
C ASP A 664 23.71 31.52 -24.94
N THR A 665 24.39 32.65 -24.76
CA THR A 665 25.63 32.74 -23.96
C THR A 665 25.41 33.48 -22.64
N ILE A 666 24.17 33.84 -22.33
CA ILE A 666 23.83 34.69 -21.19
C ILE A 666 23.27 33.77 -20.10
N ASN A 667 24.08 33.49 -19.08
CA ASN A 667 23.75 32.57 -17.98
C ASN A 667 23.37 31.16 -18.47
N PRO A 668 24.27 30.47 -19.19
CA PRO A 668 23.96 29.14 -19.71
C PRO A 668 23.78 28.11 -18.59
N LEU A 669 23.04 27.04 -18.92
CA LEU A 669 22.91 25.84 -18.08
C LEU A 669 24.26 25.31 -17.65
N TRP A 670 25.18 25.17 -18.59
CA TRP A 670 26.56 24.78 -18.33
C TRP A 670 27.50 25.50 -19.29
N GLY A 671 28.79 25.52 -18.94
CA GLY A 671 29.84 26.02 -19.84
C GLY A 671 29.63 27.45 -20.33
N LYS A 672 29.82 27.66 -21.64
CA LYS A 672 29.80 28.97 -22.30
C LYS A 672 28.46 29.26 -22.96
N SER A 673 27.65 28.25 -23.24
CA SER A 673 26.39 28.42 -23.98
C SER A 673 25.53 27.18 -24.01
N ASP A 674 24.23 27.39 -24.08
CA ASP A 674 23.20 26.37 -24.22
C ASP A 674 22.24 26.72 -25.37
N LEU A 675 21.17 25.93 -25.53
CA LEU A 675 20.00 26.35 -26.31
C LEU A 675 18.96 26.99 -25.40
N LEU A 676 18.48 28.16 -25.80
CA LEU A 676 17.35 28.85 -25.20
C LEU A 676 16.12 28.68 -26.11
N TYR A 677 15.17 27.86 -25.68
CA TYR A 677 13.83 27.74 -26.26
C TYR A 677 12.90 28.71 -25.52
N SER A 678 12.54 29.82 -26.16
CA SER A 678 11.63 30.84 -25.60
C SER A 678 10.26 30.78 -26.26
N PHE A 679 9.23 31.07 -25.48
CA PHE A 679 7.84 31.06 -25.94
C PHE A 679 7.03 32.23 -25.36
N VAL A 680 6.02 32.64 -26.11
CA VAL A 680 4.99 33.60 -25.71
C VAL A 680 3.65 33.01 -26.16
N PHE A 681 2.88 32.49 -25.20
CA PHE A 681 1.54 31.98 -25.41
C PHE A 681 0.54 33.14 -25.28
N ASN A 682 -0.21 33.39 -26.34
CA ASN A 682 -1.35 34.30 -26.34
C ASN A 682 -2.62 33.49 -26.58
N PRO A 683 -3.80 33.98 -26.13
CA PRO A 683 -5.07 33.32 -26.35
C PRO A 683 -5.28 32.93 -27.81
N GLU A 684 -5.53 31.65 -28.03
CA GLU A 684 -5.77 31.08 -29.35
C GLU A 684 -7.28 31.12 -29.67
N PRO A 685 -7.69 31.65 -30.83
CA PRO A 685 -9.10 31.72 -31.19
C PRO A 685 -9.66 30.32 -31.51
N GLY A 686 -10.73 29.91 -30.84
CA GLY A 686 -11.40 28.64 -31.11
C GLY A 686 -12.50 28.31 -30.10
N GLU A 687 -13.26 27.26 -30.37
CA GLU A 687 -14.12 26.61 -29.36
C GLU A 687 -13.30 25.49 -28.70
N GLY A 688 -12.99 25.63 -27.42
CA GLY A 688 -12.23 24.64 -26.64
C GLY A 688 -11.35 25.29 -25.57
N THR A 689 -10.73 24.46 -24.73
CA THR A 689 -9.74 24.85 -23.72
C THR A 689 -8.38 24.24 -24.07
N TYR A 690 -7.29 24.73 -23.48
CA TYR A 690 -5.93 24.23 -23.72
C TYR A 690 -5.47 24.32 -25.19
N LEU A 691 -5.80 25.43 -25.87
CA LEU A 691 -5.57 25.59 -27.31
C LEU A 691 -4.14 26.04 -27.66
N GLU A 692 -3.44 26.64 -26.71
CA GLU A 692 -2.10 27.18 -26.89
C GLU A 692 -1.03 26.09 -26.78
N TRP A 693 -0.19 25.98 -27.81
CA TRP A 693 0.94 25.06 -27.77
C TRP A 693 2.08 25.58 -28.64
N GLY A 694 3.29 25.16 -28.29
CA GLY A 694 4.49 25.46 -29.04
C GLY A 694 5.51 24.37 -28.76
N LYS A 695 6.19 23.89 -29.79
CA LYS A 695 7.20 22.84 -29.67
C LYS A 695 8.35 23.08 -30.63
N ILE A 696 9.53 22.63 -30.20
CA ILE A 696 10.73 22.58 -31.03
C ILE A 696 11.14 21.13 -31.29
N VAL A 697 11.79 20.88 -32.41
CA VAL A 697 12.44 19.60 -32.70
C VAL A 697 13.89 19.87 -33.05
N LEU A 698 14.81 19.27 -32.30
CA LEU A 698 16.24 19.24 -32.61
C LEU A 698 16.50 18.04 -33.51
N GLY A 699 16.95 18.30 -34.74
CA GLY A 699 17.00 17.31 -35.81
C GLY A 699 18.32 16.55 -35.87
N PHE A 700 18.27 15.36 -36.47
CA PHE A 700 19.43 14.71 -37.07
C PHE A 700 19.58 15.16 -38.52
N GLU A 701 20.81 15.20 -39.04
CA GLU A 701 21.06 15.55 -40.45
C GLU A 701 20.38 14.55 -41.40
N GLU A 702 20.40 13.27 -41.02
CA GLU A 702 19.68 12.19 -41.69
C GLU A 702 18.94 11.33 -40.63
N PRO A 703 17.82 10.67 -40.99
CA PRO A 703 17.12 9.81 -40.03
C PRO A 703 18.00 8.70 -39.46
N VAL A 704 17.91 8.46 -38.16
CA VAL A 704 18.72 7.47 -37.42
C VAL A 704 17.87 6.33 -36.83
N ASP A 705 18.51 5.21 -36.48
CA ASP A 705 17.88 4.09 -35.80
C ASP A 705 18.21 4.14 -34.29
N LEU A 706 17.19 4.40 -33.47
CA LEU A 706 17.26 4.42 -32.00
C LEU A 706 16.63 3.16 -31.37
N SER A 707 16.32 2.12 -32.15
CA SER A 707 15.68 0.90 -31.62
C SER A 707 16.53 0.14 -30.59
N LYS A 708 17.85 0.39 -30.56
CA LYS A 708 18.79 -0.18 -29.58
C LYS A 708 19.19 0.82 -28.50
N LEU A 709 18.68 2.03 -28.54
CA LEU A 709 19.03 3.05 -27.56
C LEU A 709 18.42 2.66 -26.20
N LYS A 710 19.20 2.76 -25.14
CA LYS A 710 18.73 2.56 -23.76
C LYS A 710 18.08 3.82 -23.22
N ALA A 711 18.72 4.98 -23.39
CA ALA A 711 18.24 6.24 -22.86
C ALA A 711 18.76 7.48 -23.60
N ILE A 712 18.06 8.60 -23.41
CA ILE A 712 18.50 9.95 -23.77
C ILE A 712 18.73 10.73 -22.48
N GLN A 713 19.89 11.35 -22.33
CA GLN A 713 20.22 12.23 -21.21
C GLN A 713 20.23 13.68 -21.69
N VAL A 714 19.63 14.59 -20.91
CA VAL A 714 19.51 16.01 -21.26
C VAL A 714 19.63 16.88 -20.00
N ASN A 715 20.35 18.00 -20.10
CA ASN A 715 20.28 19.06 -19.10
C ASN A 715 19.17 20.05 -19.44
N VAL A 716 18.30 20.33 -18.47
CA VAL A 716 17.19 21.29 -18.63
C VAL A 716 17.04 22.19 -17.41
N ASN A 717 16.59 23.41 -17.64
CA ASN A 717 15.93 24.25 -16.64
C ASN A 717 14.96 25.21 -17.36
N SER A 718 14.19 25.97 -16.60
CA SER A 718 13.21 26.93 -17.13
C SER A 718 13.18 28.21 -16.31
N ASP A 719 12.42 29.20 -16.75
CA ASP A 719 12.17 30.43 -15.99
C ASP A 719 11.30 30.21 -14.74
N SER A 720 10.40 29.23 -14.82
CA SER A 720 9.38 28.88 -13.82
C SER A 720 9.04 27.40 -13.97
N TYR A 721 8.27 26.80 -13.06
CA TYR A 721 7.81 25.42 -13.22
C TYR A 721 7.03 25.27 -14.55
N ARG A 722 7.42 24.32 -15.40
CA ARG A 722 6.75 24.03 -16.67
C ARG A 722 6.60 22.54 -16.83
N TYR A 723 5.38 22.06 -17.11
CA TYR A 723 5.25 20.72 -17.67
C TYR A 723 5.95 20.68 -19.03
N LEU A 724 6.74 19.64 -19.26
CA LEU A 724 7.58 19.46 -20.43
C LEU A 724 7.25 18.10 -21.05
N TRP A 725 6.82 18.12 -22.31
CA TRP A 725 6.72 16.92 -23.12
C TRP A 725 7.97 16.78 -23.99
N VAL A 726 8.77 15.75 -23.73
CA VAL A 726 9.96 15.39 -24.53
C VAL A 726 9.56 14.24 -25.44
N PHE A 727 9.80 14.32 -26.74
CA PHE A 727 9.27 13.33 -27.68
C PHE A 727 10.22 12.93 -28.80
N ILE A 728 9.97 11.77 -29.38
CA ILE A 728 10.76 11.18 -30.46
C ILE A 728 10.10 11.56 -31.78
N SER A 729 10.69 12.44 -32.56
CA SER A 729 10.16 12.84 -33.87
C SER A 729 10.47 11.77 -34.93
N SER A 730 9.46 11.33 -35.68
CA SER A 730 9.62 10.36 -36.76
C SER A 730 8.63 10.62 -37.90
N PRO A 731 9.02 10.42 -39.18
CA PRO A 731 8.08 10.49 -40.31
C PRO A 731 7.01 9.39 -40.26
N VAL A 732 7.18 8.35 -39.44
CA VAL A 732 6.21 7.26 -39.26
C VAL A 732 4.86 7.78 -38.79
N TYR A 733 4.83 8.78 -37.90
CA TYR A 733 3.57 9.33 -37.38
C TYR A 733 2.76 10.01 -38.47
N TYR A 734 3.38 10.97 -39.19
CA TYR A 734 2.72 11.67 -40.29
C TYR A 734 2.24 10.71 -41.39
N LYS A 735 3.06 9.72 -41.75
CA LYS A 735 2.70 8.70 -42.77
C LYS A 735 1.46 7.89 -42.37
N ASN A 736 1.28 7.64 -41.07
CA ASN A 736 0.14 6.93 -40.51
C ASN A 736 -0.98 7.86 -40.03
N ARG A 737 -0.90 9.18 -40.33
CA ARG A 737 -1.90 10.20 -39.94
C ARG A 737 -2.09 10.30 -38.42
N VAL A 738 -1.01 10.12 -37.68
CA VAL A 738 -0.97 10.28 -36.23
C VAL A 738 -0.42 11.67 -35.92
N ASN A 739 -1.12 12.43 -35.09
CA ASN A 739 -0.81 13.84 -34.80
C ASN A 739 0.18 14.04 -33.65
N TYR A 740 0.44 12.99 -32.87
CA TYR A 740 1.30 13.05 -31.68
C TYR A 740 2.36 11.96 -31.71
N GLU A 741 3.46 12.23 -31.03
CA GLU A 741 4.63 11.36 -31.02
C GLU A 741 4.81 10.66 -29.67
N TYR A 742 5.38 9.45 -29.65
CA TYR A 742 5.79 8.82 -28.40
C TYR A 742 6.89 9.63 -27.70
N GLY A 743 6.81 9.72 -26.38
CA GLY A 743 7.67 10.57 -25.57
C GLY A 743 7.52 10.35 -24.07
N TRP A 744 7.91 11.36 -23.30
CA TRP A 744 7.94 11.35 -21.85
C TRP A 744 7.38 12.65 -21.31
N TRP A 745 6.55 12.54 -20.27
CA TRP A 745 6.22 13.65 -19.39
C TRP A 745 7.38 13.93 -18.44
N ASP A 746 7.61 15.21 -18.22
CA ASP A 746 8.55 15.72 -17.23
C ASP A 746 8.13 17.12 -16.78
N ALA A 747 8.92 17.69 -15.87
CA ALA A 747 8.88 19.11 -15.56
C ALA A 747 10.25 19.75 -15.70
N ALA A 748 10.26 21.00 -16.15
CA ALA A 748 11.40 21.90 -16.02
C ALA A 748 11.11 22.89 -14.89
N THR A 749 12.11 23.14 -14.04
CA THR A 749 12.04 24.12 -12.95
C THR A 749 13.18 25.14 -13.12
N PRO A 750 13.22 26.22 -12.32
CA PRO A 750 14.37 27.12 -12.29
C PRO A 750 15.69 26.43 -11.92
N GLU A 751 15.63 25.30 -11.24
CA GLU A 751 16.81 24.51 -10.87
C GLU A 751 17.37 23.73 -12.07
N LYS A 752 18.69 23.66 -12.15
CA LYS A 752 19.38 22.91 -13.20
C LYS A 752 19.20 21.43 -12.93
N ALA A 753 18.47 20.76 -13.80
CA ALA A 753 18.24 19.33 -13.70
C ALA A 753 19.00 18.55 -14.76
N PHE A 754 19.40 17.34 -14.40
CA PHE A 754 19.83 16.33 -15.35
C PHE A 754 18.70 15.31 -15.48
N LYS A 755 18.16 15.16 -16.68
CA LYS A 755 17.01 14.30 -16.95
C LYS A 755 17.45 13.13 -17.81
N THR A 756 16.99 11.94 -17.45
CA THR A 756 17.25 10.70 -18.18
C THR A 756 15.93 10.10 -18.64
N TYR A 757 15.84 9.86 -19.95
CA TYR A 757 14.66 9.35 -20.62
C TYR A 757 14.95 7.96 -21.18
N THR A 758 14.55 6.90 -20.49
CA THR A 758 14.75 5.52 -20.97
C THR A 758 13.82 5.22 -22.14
N ILE A 759 14.30 4.54 -23.18
CA ILE A 759 13.49 4.27 -24.37
C ILE A 759 12.28 3.37 -24.07
N ASN A 760 12.44 2.44 -23.14
CA ASN A 760 11.35 1.58 -22.71
C ASN A 760 10.20 2.38 -22.09
N SER A 761 10.52 3.47 -21.38
CA SER A 761 9.54 4.35 -20.74
C SER A 761 8.93 5.42 -21.66
N ALA A 762 9.21 5.42 -22.98
CA ALA A 762 8.51 6.31 -23.91
C ALA A 762 7.04 5.85 -24.10
N GLY A 763 6.08 6.71 -23.78
CA GLY A 763 4.65 6.46 -23.90
C GLY A 763 3.99 7.32 -24.97
N TYR A 764 2.81 6.92 -25.40
CA TYR A 764 1.96 7.80 -26.20
C TYR A 764 1.31 8.82 -25.26
N PRO A 765 1.21 10.10 -25.64
CA PRO A 765 0.71 11.14 -24.75
C PRO A 765 -0.76 10.88 -24.39
N SER A 766 -1.09 10.89 -23.10
CA SER A 766 -2.42 10.54 -22.59
C SER A 766 -3.55 11.47 -23.06
N TRP A 767 -3.22 12.67 -23.51
CA TRP A 767 -4.17 13.67 -24.02
C TRP A 767 -4.38 13.60 -25.54
N ALA A 768 -3.64 12.74 -26.24
CA ALA A 768 -3.61 12.72 -27.70
C ALA A 768 -4.68 11.83 -28.34
N ASP A 769 -4.79 10.60 -27.86
CA ASP A 769 -5.78 9.62 -28.31
C ASP A 769 -5.95 8.57 -27.20
N ASP A 770 -7.19 8.13 -27.07
CA ASP A 770 -7.62 7.05 -26.19
C ASP A 770 -7.03 5.70 -26.61
N ASN A 771 -6.69 5.53 -27.90
CA ASN A 771 -6.04 4.33 -28.43
C ASN A 771 -4.63 4.62 -28.97
N PRO A 772 -3.57 4.35 -28.19
CA PRO A 772 -2.20 4.52 -28.64
C PRO A 772 -1.92 3.71 -29.92
N PRO A 773 -1.37 4.32 -30.98
CA PRO A 773 -1.07 3.60 -32.22
C PRO A 773 0.16 2.70 -32.02
N ASP A 774 0.10 1.44 -32.46
CA ASP A 774 1.21 0.48 -32.38
C ASP A 774 2.31 0.81 -33.40
N LEU A 775 3.03 1.92 -33.15
CA LEU A 775 4.02 2.50 -34.05
C LEU A 775 5.36 2.78 -33.35
N LYS A 776 5.47 2.57 -32.03
CA LYS A 776 6.67 2.92 -31.25
C LYS A 776 7.93 2.25 -31.82
N GLU A 777 7.88 0.94 -32.07
CA GLU A 777 9.03 0.21 -32.62
C GLU A 777 9.39 0.64 -34.06
N GLU A 778 8.39 0.93 -34.89
CA GLU A 778 8.62 1.43 -36.26
C GLU A 778 9.22 2.85 -36.24
N ALA A 779 8.69 3.72 -35.38
CA ALA A 779 9.16 5.09 -35.20
C ALA A 779 10.62 5.13 -34.72
N LEU A 780 10.99 4.25 -33.78
CA LEU A 780 12.37 4.14 -33.27
C LEU A 780 13.38 3.72 -34.34
N LYS A 781 12.98 2.99 -35.39
CA LYS A 781 13.87 2.60 -36.48
C LYS A 781 14.19 3.74 -37.45
N ARG A 782 13.44 4.84 -37.38
CA ARG A 782 13.61 5.99 -38.27
C ARG A 782 13.26 7.29 -37.55
N VAL A 783 14.16 7.77 -36.71
CA VAL A 783 14.02 8.99 -35.92
C VAL A 783 14.64 10.17 -36.65
N THR A 784 13.91 11.28 -36.76
CA THR A 784 14.36 12.52 -37.39
C THR A 784 14.82 13.58 -36.39
N GLY A 785 14.48 13.45 -35.12
CA GLY A 785 14.91 14.39 -34.09
C GLY A 785 14.31 14.11 -32.72
N ILE A 786 14.76 14.88 -31.74
CA ILE A 786 14.21 14.91 -30.38
C ILE A 786 13.48 16.23 -30.17
N GLY A 787 12.22 16.14 -29.75
CA GLY A 787 11.34 17.27 -29.57
C GLY A 787 11.12 17.67 -28.12
N PHE A 788 10.84 18.95 -27.91
CA PHE A 788 10.56 19.55 -26.61
C PHE A 788 9.36 20.49 -26.74
N GLN A 789 8.36 20.29 -25.89
CA GLN A 789 7.16 21.10 -25.81
C GLN A 789 6.94 21.53 -24.36
N ALA A 790 7.08 22.83 -24.10
CA ALA A 790 6.74 23.40 -22.81
C ALA A 790 5.24 23.74 -22.78
N ASN A 791 4.55 23.36 -21.72
CA ASN A 791 3.13 23.67 -21.58
C ASN A 791 2.92 25.09 -21.00
N PRO A 792 1.87 25.78 -21.45
CA PRO A 792 1.41 26.99 -20.79
C PRO A 792 0.93 26.73 -19.37
N HIS A 793 0.92 27.79 -18.56
CA HIS A 793 0.21 27.82 -17.30
C HIS A 793 -1.28 28.04 -17.56
N TYR A 794 -2.09 27.05 -17.22
CA TYR A 794 -3.54 27.13 -17.32
C TYR A 794 -4.18 27.40 -15.97
N SER A 795 -5.23 28.20 -15.96
CA SER A 795 -6.19 28.25 -14.87
C SER A 795 -7.11 27.03 -14.91
N ASN A 796 -7.88 26.83 -13.84
CA ASN A 796 -8.76 25.65 -13.69
C ASN A 796 -9.87 25.55 -14.73
N ASP A 797 -10.17 26.63 -15.44
CA ASP A 797 -11.10 26.70 -16.56
C ASP A 797 -10.45 26.33 -17.90
N GLY A 798 -9.14 26.05 -17.91
CA GLY A 798 -8.38 25.66 -19.10
C GLY A 798 -7.99 26.83 -20.01
N GLU A 799 -8.14 28.06 -19.52
CA GLU A 799 -7.62 29.29 -20.14
C GLU A 799 -6.21 29.61 -19.62
N LEU A 800 -5.48 30.49 -20.31
CA LEU A 800 -4.17 30.93 -19.83
C LEU A 800 -4.28 31.65 -18.47
N ALA A 801 -3.51 31.21 -17.48
CA ALA A 801 -3.47 31.81 -16.15
C ALA A 801 -2.94 33.26 -16.16
N SER A 802 -2.15 33.61 -17.18
CA SER A 802 -1.67 34.97 -17.45
C SER A 802 -1.62 35.22 -18.95
N VAL A 803 -1.95 36.43 -19.39
CA VAL A 803 -1.97 36.80 -20.82
C VAL A 803 -1.02 37.97 -21.10
N PRO A 804 0.04 37.78 -21.91
CA PRO A 804 0.54 36.47 -22.39
C PRO A 804 1.19 35.68 -21.25
N ASP A 805 1.22 34.35 -21.39
CA ASP A 805 2.10 33.50 -20.59
C ASP A 805 3.41 33.33 -21.36
N SER A 806 4.49 33.85 -20.81
CA SER A 806 5.81 33.91 -21.48
C SER A 806 6.86 33.25 -20.62
N GLY A 807 7.82 32.60 -21.26
CA GLY A 807 8.87 31.89 -20.55
C GLY A 807 9.93 31.31 -21.47
N PHE A 808 10.77 30.46 -20.89
CA PHE A 808 11.78 29.71 -21.61
C PHE A 808 12.08 28.36 -20.96
N VAL A 809 12.58 27.44 -21.77
CA VAL A 809 13.31 26.25 -21.35
C VAL A 809 14.72 26.36 -21.93
N ARG A 810 15.75 26.15 -21.10
CA ARG A 810 17.12 25.95 -21.56
C ARG A 810 17.36 24.45 -21.72
N ILE A 811 18.10 24.09 -22.77
CA ILE A 811 18.42 22.71 -23.12
C ILE A 811 19.91 22.64 -23.44
N ASP A 812 20.61 21.67 -22.87
CA ASP A 812 22.03 21.46 -23.14
C ASP A 812 22.44 19.99 -22.94
N ASN A 813 23.66 19.66 -23.36
CA ASN A 813 24.34 18.39 -23.08
C ASN A 813 23.49 17.15 -23.40
N ILE A 814 22.94 17.07 -24.61
CA ILE A 814 22.11 15.92 -25.04
C ILE A 814 23.02 14.74 -25.38
N ARG A 815 22.83 13.60 -24.69
CA ARG A 815 23.58 12.36 -24.90
C ARG A 815 22.67 11.17 -25.17
N PHE A 816 23.11 10.31 -26.07
CA PHE A 816 22.45 9.06 -26.42
C PHE A 816 23.21 7.87 -25.81
N ILE A 817 22.53 7.06 -24.99
CA ILE A 817 23.11 5.90 -24.29
C ILE A 817 22.62 4.61 -24.96
N PHE A 818 23.53 3.80 -25.50
CA PHE A 818 23.25 2.52 -26.17
C PHE A 818 23.61 1.29 -25.32
#